data_AF-A0A7L1XJE4-F1
#
_entry.id   AF-A0A7L1XJE4-F1
#
_cell.length_a   1.000
_cell.length_b   1.000
_cell.length_c   1.000
_cell.angle_alpha   90.00
_cell.angle_beta   90.00
_cell.angle_gamma   90.00
#
_symmetry.space_group_name_H-M   'P 1'
#
loop_
_entity.id
_entity.type
_entity.pdbx_description
1 polymer ?
#
loop_
_entity_poly.entity_id
_entity_poly.type
_entity_poly.pdbx_seq_one_letter_code
_entity_poly.pdbx_strand_id
1 'polypeptide(L)'
;MAQWNQLQQLDTRYLEQLHQLYSDSFPMELRQFLAPWIESQDWAYAASKESHATLVFHNLLGEIDQQYSRFLQESNVLYQHNLRRIKQFLQSRYLEKPMEIARIVARCLWEESRLLQTAATAAQQGGQATHPTAAVVTEKQQMLEQHLQDVRKRVQDLEQKMKVVENLQDDFDFNYKTLKSQGDMQDLNGNNQSVTRQKMQQLEQMLTALDQMRRGIVSELAGLLSAMEYVQKMLADEELADWKRRQQIACIGGPPNICLDRLENWITSLAESQLQTRQQIKKLEELQQKVSYKGDPIVQHRPMLEERIVELFRNLMKSAFVVERQPCMPMHPDRPLVIKTGVQFTTKVRLLVKFPELNYQLKIKVCIDKDSGDVAALRGSRKFNILGTNTKVMNMEESNNGSLSAEFKHLTLREQRCGNGGRANCDASLIVTEELHLITFETEVYHQGLKIDLETHSLPVVVISNICQMPNAWASILWYNMLTNNPKNVNFFTKPPIGTWDQVAEVLSWQFSSTTKRGLSIEQLTTLAEKLLGPGVNYSGCQITWAKFCKENMAGKGFSFWVWLDNIIDLVKKYILALWNEGYIMGFISKERERAILSTKPPGTFLLRFSESSKEGGITFTWVEKDISGKTQIQSVEPYTKQQLNNMSFAEIIMGYKIMDATNILVSPLVYLYPDIPKEEAFGKYCRSESQEHSEATDSGSR
;
A
#
# COMPACT_ATOMS: atom_id res chain seq x y z
N MET A 1 0.63 -11.16 32.84
CA MET A 1 0.00 -10.69 31.57
C MET A 1 -0.37 -11.91 30.77
N ALA A 2 -1.54 -11.91 30.11
CA ALA A 2 -1.92 -13.01 29.23
C ALA A 2 -0.91 -13.13 28.08
N GLN A 3 -0.63 -14.36 27.64
CA GLN A 3 0.18 -14.68 26.47
C GLN A 3 -0.30 -13.92 25.23
N TRP A 4 -1.62 -13.76 25.09
CA TRP A 4 -2.24 -12.97 24.02
C TRP A 4 -1.70 -11.53 23.92
N ASN A 5 -1.48 -10.86 25.05
CA ASN A 5 -0.98 -9.48 25.06
C ASN A 5 0.48 -9.40 24.57
N GLN A 6 1.27 -10.46 24.80
CA GLN A 6 2.65 -10.52 24.31
C GLN A 6 2.68 -10.75 22.79
N LEU A 7 1.76 -11.58 22.28
CA LEU A 7 1.62 -11.83 20.83
C LEU A 7 1.25 -10.57 20.06
N GLN A 8 0.37 -9.73 20.61
CA GLN A 8 -0.06 -8.46 20.00
C GLN A 8 1.08 -7.43 19.86
N GLN A 9 2.19 -7.62 20.57
CA GLN A 9 3.36 -6.73 20.52
C GLN A 9 4.44 -7.21 19.55
N LEU A 10 4.24 -8.35 18.87
CA LEU A 10 5.20 -8.88 17.90
C LEU A 10 5.17 -8.09 16.58
N ASP A 11 6.27 -8.15 15.84
CA ASP A 11 6.35 -7.56 14.49
C ASP A 11 5.30 -8.15 13.54
N THR A 12 4.90 -7.37 12.53
CA THR A 12 3.81 -7.71 11.59
C THR A 12 3.99 -9.06 10.90
N ARG A 13 5.23 -9.48 10.64
CA ARG A 13 5.55 -10.80 10.07
C ARG A 13 5.07 -11.97 10.96
N TYR A 14 5.15 -11.80 12.28
CA TYR A 14 4.71 -12.80 13.26
C TYR A 14 3.20 -12.68 13.49
N LEU A 15 2.64 -11.47 13.39
CA LEU A 15 1.19 -11.26 13.41
C LEU A 15 0.48 -11.89 12.20
N GLU A 16 1.08 -11.85 11.00
CA GLU A 16 0.55 -12.56 9.83
C GLU A 16 0.54 -14.07 10.04
N GLN A 17 1.62 -14.63 10.62
CA GLN A 17 1.66 -16.05 11.00
C GLN A 17 0.61 -16.37 12.06
N LEU A 18 0.43 -15.50 13.05
CA LEU A 18 -0.61 -15.61 14.07
C LEU A 18 -2.01 -15.62 13.42
N HIS A 19 -2.28 -14.74 12.46
CA HIS A 19 -3.55 -14.69 11.74
C HIS A 19 -3.84 -16.00 10.99
N GLN A 20 -2.81 -16.66 10.45
CA GLN A 20 -2.96 -17.96 9.77
C GLN A 20 -3.29 -19.12 10.74
N LEU A 21 -3.01 -18.98 12.03
CA LEU A 21 -3.32 -20.02 13.03
C LEU A 21 -4.83 -20.10 13.32
N TYR A 22 -5.52 -18.97 13.21
CA TYR A 22 -6.95 -18.87 13.52
C TYR A 22 -7.79 -19.05 12.27
N SER A 23 -8.84 -19.86 12.39
CA SER A 23 -9.77 -20.18 11.32
C SER A 23 -11.18 -20.29 11.86
N ASP A 24 -12.17 -20.53 11.00
CA ASP A 24 -13.56 -20.74 11.43
C ASP A 24 -13.68 -21.87 12.47
N SER A 25 -12.75 -22.83 12.51
CA SER A 25 -12.74 -23.92 13.50
C SER A 25 -12.51 -23.45 14.95
N PHE A 26 -11.72 -22.40 15.16
CA PHE A 26 -11.50 -21.76 16.45
C PHE A 26 -11.33 -20.25 16.23
N PRO A 27 -12.40 -19.46 16.41
CA PRO A 27 -12.40 -18.04 16.09
C PRO A 27 -11.42 -17.22 16.95
N MET A 28 -10.68 -16.29 16.32
CA MET A 28 -9.72 -15.43 17.01
C MET A 28 -10.40 -14.53 18.05
N GLU A 29 -11.64 -14.10 17.80
CA GLU A 29 -12.43 -13.29 18.71
C GLU A 29 -12.64 -14.03 20.04
N LEU A 30 -12.90 -15.33 19.99
CA LEU A 30 -13.03 -16.16 21.18
C LEU A 30 -11.72 -16.26 21.95
N ARG A 31 -10.61 -16.49 21.23
CA ARG A 31 -9.26 -16.49 21.81
C ARG A 31 -8.94 -15.18 22.53
N GLN A 32 -9.30 -14.04 21.93
CA GLN A 32 -9.04 -12.71 22.47
C GLN A 32 -9.93 -12.40 23.68
N PHE A 33 -11.24 -12.56 23.56
CA PHE A 33 -12.19 -12.19 24.63
C PHE A 33 -12.03 -13.04 25.89
N LEU A 34 -11.65 -14.31 25.73
CA LEU A 34 -11.45 -15.25 26.83
C LEU A 34 -9.98 -15.58 27.09
N ALA A 35 -9.04 -14.77 26.60
CA ALA A 35 -7.61 -15.07 26.68
C ALA A 35 -7.13 -15.51 28.08
N PRO A 36 -7.46 -14.80 29.18
CA PRO A 36 -6.99 -15.19 30.51
C PRO A 36 -7.57 -16.53 30.98
N TRP A 37 -8.83 -16.82 30.60
CA TRP A 37 -9.48 -18.06 30.98
C TRP A 37 -8.95 -19.23 30.16
N ILE A 38 -8.87 -19.08 28.83
CA ILE A 38 -8.35 -20.11 27.92
C ILE A 38 -6.93 -20.51 28.34
N GLU A 39 -6.05 -19.54 28.63
CA GLU A 39 -4.66 -19.81 29.03
C GLU A 39 -4.54 -20.49 30.41
N SER A 40 -5.58 -20.44 31.24
CA SER A 40 -5.58 -21.07 32.58
C SER A 40 -5.95 -22.55 32.57
N GLN A 41 -6.47 -23.08 31.45
CA GLN A 41 -6.96 -24.46 31.36
C GLN A 41 -5.88 -25.39 30.80
N ASP A 42 -5.85 -26.64 31.27
CA ASP A 42 -4.95 -27.68 30.73
C ASP A 42 -5.58 -28.37 29.51
N TRP A 43 -5.45 -27.73 28.35
CA TRP A 43 -5.99 -28.25 27.09
C TRP A 43 -5.31 -29.53 26.61
N ALA A 44 -4.04 -29.75 26.98
CA ALA A 44 -3.32 -30.97 26.62
C ALA A 44 -3.91 -32.18 27.38
N TYR A 45 -4.22 -32.00 28.66
CA TYR A 45 -4.93 -33.01 29.44
C TYR A 45 -6.36 -33.22 28.92
N ALA A 46 -7.10 -32.15 28.61
CA ALA A 46 -8.43 -32.22 28.01
C ALA A 46 -8.44 -32.98 26.67
N ALA A 47 -7.43 -32.77 25.82
CA ALA A 47 -7.27 -33.47 24.55
C ALA A 47 -7.01 -34.99 24.69
N SER A 48 -6.61 -35.45 25.88
CA SER A 48 -6.32 -36.85 26.20
C SER A 48 -7.45 -37.58 26.92
N LYS A 49 -8.39 -36.86 27.54
CA LYS A 49 -9.45 -37.43 28.40
C LYS A 49 -10.81 -36.81 28.13
N GLU A 50 -11.71 -37.63 27.57
CA GLU A 50 -13.05 -37.20 27.13
C GLU A 50 -13.88 -36.54 28.23
N SER A 51 -13.95 -37.14 29.43
CA SER A 51 -14.71 -36.58 30.54
C SER A 51 -14.24 -35.18 30.95
N HIS A 52 -12.93 -34.91 30.80
CA HIS A 52 -12.35 -33.61 31.09
C HIS A 52 -12.59 -32.64 29.92
N ALA A 53 -12.50 -33.12 28.67
CA ALA A 53 -12.85 -32.33 27.49
C ALA A 53 -14.30 -31.82 27.55
N THR A 54 -15.26 -32.67 27.92
CA THR A 54 -16.67 -32.30 28.05
C THR A 54 -16.87 -31.24 29.15
N LEU A 55 -16.21 -31.40 30.30
CA LEU A 55 -16.27 -30.43 31.39
C LEU A 55 -15.72 -29.06 30.97
N VAL A 56 -14.51 -29.04 30.39
CA VAL A 56 -13.87 -27.79 29.93
C VAL A 56 -14.67 -27.14 28.81
N PHE A 57 -15.28 -27.92 27.91
CA PHE A 57 -16.15 -27.41 26.86
C PHE A 57 -17.41 -26.73 27.40
N HIS A 58 -18.09 -27.33 28.38
CA HIS A 58 -19.24 -26.68 29.01
C HIS A 58 -18.85 -25.43 29.80
N ASN A 59 -17.70 -25.44 30.47
CA ASN A 59 -17.18 -24.25 31.13
C ASN A 59 -16.85 -23.13 30.13
N LEU A 60 -16.28 -23.46 28.97
CA LEU A 60 -16.04 -22.50 27.88
C LEU A 60 -17.35 -21.85 27.41
N LEU A 61 -18.42 -22.63 27.22
CA LEU A 61 -19.74 -22.07 26.86
C LEU A 61 -20.29 -21.15 27.96
N GLY A 62 -20.09 -21.49 29.23
CA GLY A 62 -20.47 -20.65 30.37
C GLY A 62 -19.68 -19.33 30.43
N GLU A 63 -18.39 -19.35 30.11
CA GLU A 63 -17.58 -18.13 30.01
C GLU A 63 -18.02 -17.23 28.85
N ILE A 64 -18.43 -17.82 27.72
CA ILE A 64 -19.02 -17.05 26.61
C ILE A 64 -20.30 -16.33 27.08
N ASP A 65 -21.15 -16.98 27.87
CA ASP A 65 -22.37 -16.36 28.41
C ASP A 65 -22.07 -15.22 29.39
N GLN A 66 -21.02 -15.37 30.21
CA GLN A 66 -20.55 -14.30 31.09
C GLN A 66 -20.04 -13.10 30.28
N GLN A 67 -19.21 -13.31 29.25
CA GLN A 67 -18.74 -12.22 28.38
C GLN A 67 -19.86 -11.58 27.58
N TYR A 68 -20.82 -12.37 27.10
CA TYR A 68 -22.02 -11.85 26.43
C TYR A 68 -22.78 -10.89 27.36
N SER A 69 -22.94 -11.26 28.64
CA SER A 69 -23.60 -10.42 29.64
C SER A 69 -22.84 -9.11 29.91
N ARG A 70 -21.50 -9.11 29.86
CA ARG A 70 -20.69 -7.89 29.95
C ARG A 70 -20.88 -6.98 28.73
N PHE A 71 -20.85 -7.53 27.52
CA PHE A 71 -21.11 -6.75 26.30
C PHE A 71 -22.55 -6.27 26.18
N LEU A 72 -23.50 -6.95 26.84
CA LEU A 72 -24.87 -6.48 27.00
C LEU A 72 -24.93 -5.19 27.84
N GLN A 73 -24.18 -5.12 28.95
CA GLN A 73 -24.07 -3.93 29.79
C GLN A 73 -23.38 -2.77 29.04
N GLU A 74 -22.36 -3.07 28.24
CA GLU A 74 -21.63 -2.08 27.43
C GLU A 74 -22.39 -1.63 26.16
N SER A 75 -23.59 -2.18 25.90
CA SER A 75 -24.39 -1.91 24.69
C SER A 75 -23.65 -2.16 23.36
N ASN A 76 -22.62 -3.03 23.35
CA ASN A 76 -21.86 -3.35 22.16
C ASN A 76 -22.55 -4.45 21.32
N VAL A 77 -23.48 -4.03 20.48
CA VAL A 77 -24.31 -4.93 19.65
C VAL A 77 -23.48 -5.85 18.74
N LEU A 78 -22.35 -5.37 18.24
CA LEU A 78 -21.48 -6.15 17.35
C LEU A 78 -20.86 -7.34 18.08
N TYR A 79 -20.27 -7.12 19.25
CA TYR A 79 -19.65 -8.19 20.03
C TYR A 79 -20.69 -9.16 20.61
N GLN A 80 -21.89 -8.67 20.96
CA GLN A 80 -23.01 -9.53 21.32
C GLN A 80 -23.39 -10.49 20.18
N HIS A 81 -23.57 -9.95 18.97
CA HIS A 81 -23.89 -10.76 17.79
C HIS A 81 -22.80 -11.80 17.49
N ASN A 82 -21.53 -11.39 17.52
CA ASN A 82 -20.40 -12.26 17.24
C ASN A 82 -20.28 -13.40 18.27
N LEU A 83 -20.33 -13.11 19.57
CA LEU A 83 -20.29 -14.15 20.61
C LEU A 83 -21.46 -15.13 20.50
N ARG A 84 -22.67 -14.64 20.18
CA ARG A 84 -23.84 -15.50 19.98
C ARG A 84 -23.63 -16.49 18.82
N ARG A 85 -23.11 -16.01 17.69
CA ARG A 85 -22.79 -16.83 16.52
C ARG A 85 -21.67 -17.83 16.82
N ILE A 86 -20.62 -17.40 17.50
CA ILE A 86 -19.50 -18.27 17.92
C ILE A 86 -20.03 -19.38 18.83
N LYS A 87 -20.84 -19.06 19.84
CA LYS A 87 -21.43 -20.05 20.75
C LYS A 87 -22.21 -21.12 19.99
N GLN A 88 -23.10 -20.70 19.09
CA GLN A 88 -23.90 -21.61 18.26
C GLN A 88 -23.01 -22.51 17.38
N PHE A 89 -21.98 -21.93 16.75
CA PHE A 89 -21.02 -22.68 15.96
C PHE A 89 -20.31 -23.76 16.79
N LEU A 90 -19.76 -23.39 17.95
CA LEU A 90 -19.06 -24.33 18.83
C LEU A 90 -19.97 -25.47 19.28
N GLN A 91 -21.21 -25.15 19.66
CA GLN A 91 -22.21 -26.14 20.06
C GLN A 91 -22.54 -27.09 18.89
N SER A 92 -22.79 -26.57 17.69
CA SER A 92 -23.12 -27.42 16.54
C SER A 92 -22.00 -28.37 16.12
N ARG A 93 -20.73 -27.95 16.29
CA ARG A 93 -19.57 -28.66 15.75
C ARG A 93 -18.88 -29.58 16.76
N TYR A 94 -18.84 -29.18 18.03
CA TYR A 94 -17.99 -29.83 19.04
C TYR A 94 -18.75 -30.41 20.23
N LEU A 95 -20.07 -30.22 20.34
CA LEU A 95 -20.85 -30.76 21.45
C LEU A 95 -20.75 -32.29 21.55
N GLU A 96 -20.83 -32.98 20.41
CA GLU A 96 -20.70 -34.43 20.30
C GLU A 96 -19.23 -34.91 20.30
N LYS A 97 -18.26 -33.99 20.13
CA LYS A 97 -16.82 -34.30 20.00
C LYS A 97 -15.92 -33.27 20.69
N PRO A 98 -16.04 -33.09 22.02
CA PRO A 98 -15.35 -32.02 22.75
C PRO A 98 -13.81 -32.20 22.78
N MET A 99 -13.30 -33.40 22.52
CA MET A 99 -11.86 -33.63 22.39
C MET A 99 -11.26 -32.97 21.15
N GLU A 100 -12.03 -32.76 20.07
CA GLU A 100 -11.53 -32.12 18.84
C GLU A 100 -11.18 -30.65 19.10
N ILE A 101 -12.08 -29.89 19.75
CA ILE A 101 -11.81 -28.51 20.12
C ILE A 101 -10.65 -28.42 21.13
N ALA A 102 -10.56 -29.34 22.10
CA ALA A 102 -9.44 -29.36 23.03
C ALA A 102 -8.08 -29.52 22.33
N ARG A 103 -8.00 -30.40 21.31
CA ARG A 103 -6.78 -30.55 20.48
C ARG A 103 -6.48 -29.29 19.67
N ILE A 104 -7.50 -28.65 19.09
CA ILE A 104 -7.33 -27.41 18.33
C ILE A 104 -6.77 -26.30 19.23
N VAL A 105 -7.39 -26.07 20.39
CA VAL A 105 -6.95 -25.01 21.32
C VAL A 105 -5.54 -25.32 21.86
N ALA A 106 -5.25 -26.56 22.24
CA ALA A 106 -3.92 -26.98 22.68
C ALA A 106 -2.86 -26.71 21.60
N ARG A 107 -3.17 -27.03 20.34
CA ARG A 107 -2.29 -26.78 19.20
C ARG A 107 -2.07 -25.28 18.98
N CYS A 108 -3.14 -24.47 18.99
CA CYS A 108 -3.03 -23.01 18.84
C CYS A 108 -2.11 -22.40 19.91
N LEU A 109 -2.32 -22.73 21.19
CA LEU A 109 -1.49 -22.21 22.30
C LEU A 109 -0.02 -22.68 22.21
N TRP A 110 0.21 -23.90 21.73
CA TRP A 110 1.56 -24.41 21.49
C TRP A 110 2.26 -23.67 20.34
N GLU A 111 1.56 -23.47 19.22
CA GLU A 111 2.09 -22.73 18.07
C GLU A 111 2.33 -21.25 18.41
N GLU A 112 1.46 -20.62 19.21
CA GLU A 112 1.67 -19.28 19.78
C GLU A 112 2.94 -19.21 20.65
N SER A 113 3.16 -20.20 21.51
CA SER A 113 4.35 -20.27 22.36
C SER A 113 5.62 -20.41 21.52
N ARG A 114 5.57 -21.24 20.47
CA ARG A 114 6.65 -21.41 19.50
C ARG A 114 6.93 -20.12 18.74
N LEU A 115 5.90 -19.37 18.34
CA LEU A 115 6.04 -18.06 17.69
C LEU A 115 6.76 -17.05 18.59
N LEU A 116 6.36 -16.94 19.86
CA LEU A 116 7.03 -16.08 20.84
C LEU A 116 8.50 -16.46 21.04
N GLN A 117 8.81 -17.76 21.14
CA GLN A 117 10.19 -18.23 21.23
C GLN A 117 10.99 -17.86 19.98
N THR A 118 10.42 -18.07 18.79
CA THR A 118 11.06 -17.74 17.51
C THR A 118 11.32 -16.24 17.38
N ALA A 119 10.39 -15.39 17.83
CA ALA A 119 10.58 -13.95 17.88
C ALA A 119 11.68 -13.53 18.87
N ALA A 120 11.70 -14.12 20.06
CA ALA A 120 12.72 -13.86 21.07
C ALA A 120 14.13 -14.26 20.60
N THR A 121 14.28 -15.42 19.95
CA THR A 121 15.58 -15.86 19.39
C THR A 121 16.03 -14.96 18.24
N ALA A 122 15.11 -14.53 17.37
CA ALA A 122 15.42 -13.61 16.28
C ALA A 122 15.90 -12.24 16.80
N ALA A 123 15.29 -11.72 17.87
CA ALA A 123 15.71 -10.49 18.53
C ALA A 123 17.11 -10.58 19.16
N GLN A 124 17.55 -11.77 19.57
CA GLN A 124 18.87 -12.00 20.18
C GLN A 124 20.00 -12.21 19.16
N GLN A 125 19.70 -12.68 17.94
CA GLN A 125 20.70 -13.07 16.94
C GLN A 125 20.90 -12.06 15.79
N GLY A 126 20.07 -11.02 15.68
CA GLY A 126 20.13 -10.06 14.57
C GLY A 126 20.29 -8.61 15.01
N GLY A 127 21.52 -8.09 14.92
CA GLY A 127 21.74 -6.64 14.78
C GLY A 127 21.20 -6.16 13.43
N GLN A 128 20.48 -5.03 13.44
CA GLN A 128 20.18 -4.19 12.27
C GLN A 128 19.80 -4.93 10.98
N ALA A 129 18.66 -5.63 10.97
CA ALA A 129 17.89 -5.83 9.74
C ALA A 129 16.57 -5.08 9.88
N THR A 130 16.62 -3.77 9.67
CA THR A 130 15.45 -2.90 9.53
C THR A 130 14.67 -3.28 8.27
N HIS A 131 13.71 -4.22 8.40
CA HIS A 131 12.62 -4.34 7.45
C HIS A 131 11.39 -3.66 8.07
N PRO A 132 10.99 -2.47 7.60
CA PRO A 132 9.94 -1.69 8.24
C PRO A 132 8.57 -2.14 7.72
N THR A 133 7.90 -3.06 8.42
CA THR A 133 6.51 -3.41 8.09
C THR A 133 5.53 -3.38 9.26
N ALA A 134 5.91 -2.88 10.44
CA ALA A 134 4.97 -2.34 11.43
C ALA A 134 5.08 -0.81 11.44
N ALA A 135 3.97 -0.10 11.68
CA ALA A 135 3.93 1.35 11.83
C ALA A 135 4.61 1.82 13.14
N VAL A 136 5.87 1.45 13.34
CA VAL A 136 6.75 2.12 14.29
C VAL A 136 7.02 3.49 13.68
N VAL A 137 6.47 4.53 14.30
CA VAL A 137 6.79 5.90 13.94
C VAL A 137 8.32 6.03 13.95
N THR A 138 8.92 6.25 12.79
CA THR A 138 10.38 6.37 12.70
C THR A 138 10.82 7.63 13.45
N GLU A 139 12.04 7.62 13.98
CA GLU A 139 12.63 8.78 14.68
C GLU A 139 12.49 10.07 13.86
N LYS A 140 12.74 9.98 12.55
CA LYS A 140 12.54 11.06 11.58
C LYS A 140 11.10 11.60 11.57
N GLN A 141 10.11 10.73 11.62
CA GLN A 141 8.71 11.13 11.65
C GLN A 141 8.29 11.73 13.00
N GLN A 142 8.95 11.36 14.11
CA GLN A 142 8.75 12.02 15.41
C GLN A 142 9.35 13.43 15.41
N MET A 143 10.57 13.57 14.87
CA MET A 143 11.24 14.86 14.71
C MET A 143 10.41 15.82 13.85
N LEU A 144 9.84 15.32 12.75
CA LEU A 144 8.96 16.10 11.89
C LEU A 144 7.69 16.59 12.60
N GLU A 145 7.04 15.71 13.38
CA GLU A 145 5.89 16.06 14.21
C GLU A 145 6.25 17.14 15.23
N GLN A 146 7.40 17.03 15.88
CA GLN A 146 7.88 18.02 16.84
C GLN A 146 8.12 19.39 16.17
N HIS A 147 8.73 19.41 14.98
CA HIS A 147 8.93 20.65 14.24
C HIS A 147 7.61 21.28 13.78
N LEU A 148 6.62 20.49 13.37
CA LEU A 148 5.28 21.00 13.04
C LEU A 148 4.58 21.60 14.27
N GLN A 149 4.71 20.97 15.43
CA GLN A 149 4.19 21.49 16.69
C GLN A 149 4.88 22.80 17.10
N ASP A 150 6.20 22.89 16.91
CA ASP A 150 6.94 24.15 17.14
C ASP A 150 6.45 25.27 16.21
N VAL A 151 6.31 24.99 14.91
CA VAL A 151 5.76 25.96 13.94
C VAL A 151 4.38 26.44 14.40
N ARG A 152 3.47 25.53 14.75
CA ARG A 152 2.12 25.88 15.22
C ARG A 152 2.15 26.74 16.47
N LYS A 153 3.00 26.40 17.45
CA LYS A 153 3.16 27.18 18.68
C LYS A 153 3.67 28.59 18.39
N ARG A 154 4.70 28.72 17.55
CA ARG A 154 5.26 30.03 17.18
C ARG A 154 4.27 30.92 16.44
N VAL A 155 3.40 30.35 15.60
CA VAL A 155 2.30 31.07 14.96
C VAL A 155 1.32 31.64 16.00
N GLN A 156 0.96 30.84 17.02
CA GLN A 156 0.06 31.26 18.10
C GLN A 156 0.70 32.34 19.00
N ASP A 157 1.98 32.19 19.33
CA ASP A 157 2.71 33.20 20.11
C ASP A 157 2.80 34.54 19.37
N LEU A 158 3.04 34.50 18.04
CA LEU A 158 3.02 35.69 17.18
C LEU A 158 1.63 36.33 17.12
N GLU A 159 0.56 35.55 17.01
CA GLU A 159 -0.82 36.04 17.04
C GLU A 159 -1.09 36.84 18.31
N GLN A 160 -0.63 36.33 19.46
CA GLN A 160 -0.79 37.01 20.73
C GLN A 160 0.02 38.31 20.78
N LYS A 161 1.26 38.30 20.29
CA LYS A 161 2.09 39.51 20.19
C LYS A 161 1.49 40.56 19.26
N MET A 162 0.89 40.14 18.15
CA MET A 162 0.18 41.04 17.23
C MET A 162 -0.96 41.79 17.92
N LYS A 163 -1.77 41.09 18.72
CA LYS A 163 -2.85 41.71 19.51
C LYS A 163 -2.32 42.74 20.51
N VAL A 164 -1.21 42.45 21.18
CA VAL A 164 -0.59 43.41 22.12
C VAL A 164 -0.10 44.67 21.38
N VAL A 165 0.54 44.52 20.22
CA VAL A 165 0.99 45.66 19.41
C VAL A 165 -0.18 46.47 18.87
N GLU A 166 -1.25 45.81 18.43
CA GLU A 166 -2.47 46.50 17.99
C GLU A 166 -3.08 47.34 19.11
N ASN A 167 -3.25 46.77 20.30
CA ASN A 167 -3.79 47.49 21.47
C ASN A 167 -2.90 48.69 21.85
N LEU A 168 -1.57 48.48 21.94
CA LEU A 168 -0.63 49.56 22.25
C LEU A 168 -0.67 50.67 21.20
N GLN A 169 -0.89 50.32 19.94
CA GLN A 169 -0.98 51.28 18.85
C GLN A 169 -2.30 52.06 18.88
N ASP A 170 -3.42 51.40 19.18
CA ASP A 170 -4.71 52.07 19.34
C ASP A 170 -4.70 53.00 20.57
N ASP A 171 -4.06 52.59 21.68
CA ASP A 171 -3.83 53.45 22.84
C ASP A 171 -2.95 54.66 22.50
N PHE A 172 -1.89 54.44 21.72
CA PHE A 172 -1.03 55.52 21.24
C PHE A 172 -1.80 56.51 20.37
N ASP A 173 -2.58 56.03 19.39
CA ASP A 173 -3.38 56.86 18.49
C ASP A 173 -4.43 57.66 19.26
N PHE A 174 -5.11 57.04 20.23
CA PHE A 174 -6.06 57.72 21.12
C PHE A 174 -5.39 58.84 21.93
N ASN A 175 -4.26 58.54 22.57
CA ASN A 175 -3.53 59.52 23.38
C ASN A 175 -2.96 60.66 22.52
N TYR A 176 -2.47 60.36 21.32
CA TYR A 176 -1.96 61.35 20.37
C TYR A 176 -3.07 62.30 19.89
N LYS A 177 -4.22 61.76 19.47
CA LYS A 177 -5.39 62.55 19.06
C LYS A 177 -5.92 63.42 20.20
N THR A 178 -5.95 62.88 21.42
CA THR A 178 -6.37 63.62 22.62
C THR A 178 -5.42 64.80 22.89
N LEU A 179 -4.11 64.58 22.82
CA LEU A 179 -3.12 65.64 23.02
C LEU A 179 -3.22 66.72 21.94
N LYS A 180 -3.36 66.32 20.67
CA LYS A 180 -3.50 67.25 19.54
C LYS A 180 -4.74 68.13 19.68
N SER A 181 -5.88 67.53 20.04
CA SER A 181 -7.15 68.25 20.26
C SER A 181 -7.08 69.22 21.46
N GLN A 182 -6.25 68.92 22.46
CA GLN A 182 -5.99 69.82 23.58
C GLN A 182 -5.03 70.96 23.22
N GLY A 183 -4.06 70.72 22.32
CA GLY A 183 -3.13 71.72 21.80
C GLY A 183 -3.80 72.79 20.96
N ASP A 184 -4.80 72.42 20.14
CA ASP A 184 -5.57 73.36 19.32
C ASP A 184 -6.50 74.29 20.15
N MET A 185 -6.73 73.99 21.44
CA MET A 185 -7.50 74.83 22.39
C MET A 185 -6.63 75.65 23.36
N GLN A 186 -5.29 75.57 23.30
CA GLN A 186 -4.39 76.04 24.37
C GLN A 186 -3.72 77.41 24.17
N ASP A 187 -4.15 78.23 23.22
CA ASP A 187 -3.63 79.61 23.02
C ASP A 187 -3.95 80.60 24.17
N LEU A 188 -4.51 80.17 25.31
CA LEU A 188 -5.01 81.07 26.36
C LEU A 188 -4.60 80.79 27.82
N ASN A 189 -3.73 79.82 28.16
CA ASN A 189 -3.28 79.70 29.57
C ASN A 189 -1.91 79.01 29.79
N GLY A 190 -0.94 79.77 30.33
CA GLY A 190 0.48 79.39 30.46
C GLY A 190 0.86 78.37 31.54
N ASN A 191 -0.08 77.83 32.32
CA ASN A 191 0.21 76.90 33.44
C ASN A 191 0.24 75.40 33.07
N ASN A 192 -0.05 75.03 31.81
CA ASN A 192 -0.17 73.62 31.37
C ASN A 192 1.05 73.06 30.61
N GLN A 193 2.16 73.80 30.50
CA GLN A 193 3.32 73.37 29.71
C GLN A 193 4.04 72.14 30.30
N SER A 194 4.14 72.01 31.63
CA SER A 194 4.79 70.86 32.27
C SER A 194 4.02 69.55 32.05
N VAL A 195 2.70 69.60 32.19
CA VAL A 195 1.79 68.45 31.98
C VAL A 195 1.79 68.01 30.50
N THR A 196 1.81 68.97 29.58
CA THR A 196 1.89 68.71 28.13
C THR A 196 3.22 68.04 27.76
N ARG A 197 4.33 68.52 28.35
CA ARG A 197 5.66 67.92 28.16
C ARG A 197 5.74 66.49 28.69
N GLN A 198 5.11 66.21 29.83
CA GLN A 198 5.03 64.86 30.39
C GLN A 198 4.21 63.90 29.52
N LYS A 199 3.07 64.34 28.98
CA LYS A 199 2.28 63.55 28.02
C LYS A 199 3.03 63.29 26.72
N MET A 200 3.82 64.26 26.24
CA MET A 200 4.64 64.10 25.03
C MET A 200 5.75 63.06 25.25
N GLN A 201 6.41 63.09 26.41
CA GLN A 201 7.40 62.08 26.80
C GLN A 201 6.78 60.68 26.91
N GLN A 202 5.54 60.57 27.41
CA GLN A 202 4.80 59.30 27.44
C GLN A 202 4.51 58.77 26.03
N LEU A 203 4.11 59.64 25.10
CA LEU A 203 3.89 59.27 23.69
C LEU A 203 5.19 58.81 23.01
N GLU A 204 6.32 59.48 23.26
CA GLU A 204 7.63 59.05 22.75
C GLU A 204 8.03 57.66 23.28
N GLN A 205 7.74 57.39 24.57
CA GLN A 205 7.98 56.09 25.17
C GLN A 205 7.09 55.00 24.55
N MET A 206 5.81 55.29 24.32
CA MET A 206 4.88 54.39 23.63
C MET A 206 5.33 54.10 22.19
N LEU A 207 5.78 55.12 21.45
CA LEU A 207 6.28 54.96 20.08
C LEU A 207 7.57 54.12 20.03
N THR A 208 8.47 54.31 21.01
CA THR A 208 9.68 53.50 21.16
C THR A 208 9.34 52.04 21.47
N ALA A 209 8.39 51.80 22.37
CA ALA A 209 7.90 50.45 22.67
C ALA A 209 7.25 49.81 21.42
N LEU A 210 6.46 50.56 20.66
CA LEU A 210 5.87 50.10 19.40
C LEU A 210 6.95 49.70 18.38
N ASP A 211 7.99 50.51 18.17
CA ASP A 211 9.11 50.17 17.28
C ASP A 211 9.82 48.90 17.72
N GLN A 212 10.14 48.77 19.02
CA GLN A 212 10.79 47.58 19.56
C GLN A 212 9.93 46.32 19.34
N MET A 213 8.63 46.38 19.61
CA MET A 213 7.73 45.26 19.41
C MET A 213 7.56 44.91 17.92
N ARG A 214 7.45 45.92 17.04
CA ARG A 214 7.39 45.70 15.59
C ARG A 214 8.66 45.04 15.05
N ARG A 215 9.85 45.47 15.49
CA ARG A 215 11.13 44.81 15.15
C ARG A 215 11.16 43.36 15.61
N GLY A 216 10.70 43.10 16.84
CA GLY A 216 10.57 41.75 17.40
C GLY A 216 9.68 40.85 16.56
N ILE A 217 8.46 41.32 16.23
CA ILE A 217 7.50 40.57 15.40
C ILE A 217 8.06 40.28 14.01
N VAL A 218 8.65 41.26 13.33
CA VAL A 218 9.22 41.09 12.00
C VAL A 218 10.37 40.07 12.00
N SER A 219 11.25 40.12 13.00
CA SER A 219 12.34 39.17 13.17
C SER A 219 11.83 37.74 13.42
N GLU A 220 10.84 37.60 14.31
CA GLU A 220 10.23 36.31 14.63
C GLU A 220 9.47 35.70 13.44
N LEU A 221 8.77 36.53 12.65
CA LEU A 221 8.14 36.13 11.40
C LEU A 221 9.18 35.61 10.40
N ALA A 222 10.29 36.33 10.21
CA ALA A 222 11.35 35.90 9.31
C ALA A 222 11.93 34.53 9.73
N GLY A 223 12.17 34.32 11.03
CA GLY A 223 12.61 33.05 11.57
C GLY A 223 11.55 31.94 11.48
N LEU A 224 10.26 32.29 11.54
CA LEU A 224 9.16 31.33 11.40
C LEU A 224 9.06 30.84 9.96
N LEU A 225 9.16 31.75 8.97
CA LEU A 225 9.18 31.38 7.56
C LEU A 225 10.32 30.43 7.22
N SER A 226 11.52 30.65 7.79
CA SER A 226 12.66 29.74 7.60
C SER A 226 12.41 28.36 8.23
N ALA A 227 11.75 28.29 9.39
CA ALA A 227 11.36 27.01 9.98
C ALA A 227 10.28 26.30 9.15
N MET A 228 9.27 27.03 8.65
CA MET A 228 8.26 26.49 7.74
C MET A 228 8.88 25.95 6.45
N GLU A 229 9.84 26.67 5.87
CA GLU A 229 10.56 26.22 4.67
C GLU A 229 11.31 24.90 4.92
N TYR A 230 12.00 24.78 6.06
CA TYR A 230 12.70 23.57 6.45
C TYR A 230 11.74 22.39 6.58
N VAL A 231 10.64 22.56 7.33
CA VAL A 231 9.62 21.52 7.51
C VAL A 231 8.96 21.13 6.17
N GLN A 232 8.70 22.12 5.31
CA GLN A 232 8.12 21.88 4.00
C GLN A 232 9.03 21.03 3.10
N LYS A 233 10.36 21.28 3.11
CA LYS A 233 11.33 20.44 2.39
C LYS A 233 11.33 19.02 2.91
N MET A 234 11.37 18.82 4.23
CA MET A 234 11.28 17.48 4.84
C MET A 234 10.00 16.74 4.44
N LEU A 235 8.86 17.44 4.39
CA LEU A 235 7.58 16.87 3.97
C LEU A 235 7.55 16.51 2.48
N ALA A 236 7.99 17.42 1.61
CA ALA A 236 7.84 17.27 0.16
C ALA A 236 8.93 16.38 -0.46
N ASP A 237 10.18 16.59 -0.08
CA ASP A 237 11.33 15.95 -0.72
C ASP A 237 11.65 14.60 -0.09
N GLU A 238 11.23 14.36 1.15
CA GLU A 238 11.50 13.10 1.84
C GLU A 238 10.23 12.28 2.08
N GLU A 239 9.33 12.68 2.99
CA GLU A 239 8.18 11.82 3.37
C GLU A 239 7.20 11.59 2.22
N LEU A 240 6.89 12.63 1.42
CA LEU A 240 6.03 12.50 0.26
C LEU A 240 6.71 11.74 -0.89
N ALA A 241 8.02 11.92 -1.07
CA ALA A 241 8.80 11.16 -2.06
C ALA A 241 8.85 9.67 -1.69
N ASP A 242 9.08 9.35 -0.41
CA ASP A 242 9.05 7.99 0.13
C ASP A 242 7.67 7.36 -0.01
N TRP A 243 6.59 8.12 0.24
CA TRP A 243 5.23 7.63 -0.02
C TRP A 243 4.99 7.37 -1.52
N LYS A 244 5.42 8.25 -2.42
CA LYS A 244 5.32 8.02 -3.88
C LYS A 244 6.07 6.76 -4.29
N ARG A 245 7.26 6.51 -3.72
CA ARG A 245 8.02 5.28 -3.95
C ARG A 245 7.30 4.04 -3.40
N ARG A 246 6.74 4.12 -2.20
CA ARG A 246 5.92 3.02 -1.64
C ARG A 246 4.67 2.74 -2.48
N GLN A 247 3.99 3.78 -2.97
CA GLN A 247 2.86 3.62 -3.89
C GLN A 247 3.29 2.91 -5.18
N GLN A 248 4.44 3.28 -5.73
CA GLN A 248 5.02 2.66 -6.93
C GLN A 248 5.30 1.16 -6.72
N ILE A 249 5.88 0.80 -5.59
CA ILE A 249 6.15 -0.59 -5.19
C ILE A 249 4.85 -1.36 -4.96
N ALA A 250 3.88 -0.77 -4.28
CA ALA A 250 2.57 -1.38 -4.05
C ALA A 250 1.82 -1.63 -5.38
N CYS A 251 1.96 -0.74 -6.37
CA CYS A 251 1.37 -0.93 -7.69
C CYS A 251 1.88 -2.20 -8.39
N ILE A 252 3.12 -2.63 -8.14
CA ILE A 252 3.68 -3.86 -8.71
C ILE A 252 3.55 -5.08 -7.80
N GLY A 253 2.71 -5.01 -6.77
CA GLY A 253 2.42 -6.13 -5.86
C GLY A 253 3.24 -6.17 -4.57
N GLY A 254 4.06 -5.14 -4.30
CA GLY A 254 4.77 -5.01 -3.04
C GLY A 254 3.87 -4.62 -1.85
N PRO A 255 4.45 -4.40 -0.66
CA PRO A 255 3.68 -4.20 0.57
C PRO A 255 2.70 -3.02 0.51
N PRO A 256 1.45 -3.16 1.01
CA PRO A 256 0.35 -2.22 0.74
C PRO A 256 0.35 -0.95 1.63
N ASN A 257 1.43 -0.60 2.33
CA ASN A 257 1.42 0.52 3.29
C ASN A 257 1.48 1.89 2.57
N ILE A 258 0.33 2.34 2.05
CA ILE A 258 0.15 3.56 1.24
C ILE A 258 -0.87 4.56 1.81
N CYS A 259 -1.24 4.45 3.10
CA CYS A 259 -2.20 5.38 3.71
C CYS A 259 -1.66 6.83 3.72
N LEU A 260 -2.51 7.78 3.33
CA LEU A 260 -2.18 9.20 3.21
C LEU A 260 -2.52 10.02 4.46
N ASP A 261 -3.28 9.47 5.41
CA ASP A 261 -3.87 10.24 6.52
C ASP A 261 -2.83 11.03 7.34
N ARG A 262 -1.66 10.43 7.59
CA ARG A 262 -0.59 11.12 8.33
C ARG A 262 0.03 12.28 7.54
N LEU A 263 0.29 12.06 6.25
CA LEU A 263 0.78 13.10 5.35
C LEU A 263 -0.24 14.22 5.20
N GLU A 264 -1.53 13.88 5.07
CA GLU A 264 -2.62 14.84 4.99
C GLU A 264 -2.70 15.70 6.26
N ASN A 265 -2.60 15.08 7.45
CA ASN A 265 -2.59 15.82 8.72
C ASN A 265 -1.41 16.80 8.82
N TRP A 266 -0.21 16.36 8.46
CA TRP A 266 0.99 17.20 8.49
C TRP A 266 0.94 18.35 7.49
N ILE A 267 0.59 18.04 6.24
CA ILE A 267 0.49 19.03 5.16
C ILE A 267 -0.63 20.03 5.47
N THR A 268 -1.78 19.57 5.95
CA THR A 268 -2.88 20.45 6.36
C THR A 268 -2.47 21.35 7.51
N SER A 269 -1.84 20.81 8.57
CA SER A 269 -1.34 21.61 9.71
C SER A 269 -0.35 22.70 9.28
N LEU A 270 0.57 22.38 8.38
CA LEU A 270 1.53 23.35 7.87
C LEU A 270 0.83 24.41 7.00
N ALA A 271 -0.11 24.00 6.15
CA ALA A 271 -0.88 24.90 5.29
C ALA A 271 -1.73 25.90 6.11
N GLU A 272 -2.38 25.43 7.18
CA GLU A 272 -3.10 26.29 8.14
C GLU A 272 -2.17 27.31 8.78
N SER A 273 -1.02 26.84 9.27
CA SER A 273 0.02 27.70 9.88
C SER A 273 0.50 28.76 8.90
N GLN A 274 0.73 28.40 7.63
CA GLN A 274 1.15 29.31 6.59
C GLN A 274 0.09 30.38 6.26
N LEU A 275 -1.18 29.98 6.15
CA LEU A 275 -2.27 30.92 5.92
C LEU A 275 -2.46 31.87 7.10
N GLN A 276 -2.35 31.39 8.33
CA GLN A 276 -2.42 32.23 9.52
C GLN A 276 -1.27 33.24 9.56
N THR A 277 -0.03 32.82 9.28
CA THR A 277 1.11 33.74 9.15
C THR A 277 0.90 34.78 8.04
N ARG A 278 0.28 34.41 6.92
CA ARG A 278 -0.07 35.37 5.88
C ARG A 278 -1.12 36.40 6.36
N GLN A 279 -2.10 35.98 7.14
CA GLN A 279 -3.08 36.90 7.76
C GLN A 279 -2.40 37.87 8.73
N GLN A 280 -1.45 37.38 9.54
CA GLN A 280 -0.62 38.20 10.41
C GLN A 280 0.19 39.25 9.63
N ILE A 281 0.80 38.87 8.51
CA ILE A 281 1.53 39.82 7.64
C ILE A 281 0.60 40.88 7.05
N LYS A 282 -0.63 40.50 6.63
CA LYS A 282 -1.65 41.48 6.20
C LYS A 282 -2.06 42.42 7.33
N LYS A 283 -2.19 41.90 8.56
CA LYS A 283 -2.50 42.71 9.73
C LYS A 283 -1.42 43.73 10.03
N LEU A 284 -0.14 43.40 9.81
CA LEU A 284 0.95 44.37 9.90
C LEU A 284 0.79 45.52 8.90
N GLU A 285 0.28 45.25 7.70
CA GLU A 285 -0.02 46.29 6.71
C GLU A 285 -1.10 47.26 7.21
N GLU A 286 -2.17 46.75 7.81
CA GLU A 286 -3.22 47.59 8.43
C GLU A 286 -2.65 48.46 9.55
N LEU A 287 -1.79 47.89 10.40
CA LEU A 287 -1.13 48.61 11.49
C LEU A 287 -0.17 49.68 10.95
N GLN A 288 0.57 49.39 9.87
CA GLN A 288 1.43 50.35 9.19
C GLN A 288 0.62 51.51 8.59
N GLN A 289 -0.55 51.23 7.98
CA GLN A 289 -1.41 52.27 7.41
C GLN A 289 -1.94 53.25 8.47
N LYS A 290 -2.21 52.75 9.70
CA LYS A 290 -2.63 53.57 10.84
C LYS A 290 -1.48 54.42 11.40
N VAL A 291 -0.30 53.82 11.63
CA VAL A 291 0.88 54.49 12.21
C VAL A 291 2.15 54.00 11.52
N SER A 292 2.91 54.94 10.94
CA SER A 292 4.20 54.68 10.28
C SER A 292 5.18 55.82 10.54
N TYR A 293 6.47 55.53 10.45
CA TYR A 293 7.55 56.49 10.71
C TYR A 293 8.80 56.14 9.89
N LYS A 294 9.78 57.06 9.89
CA LYS A 294 11.06 56.85 9.20
C LYS A 294 11.82 55.69 9.86
N GLY A 295 12.13 54.65 9.09
CA GLY A 295 12.81 53.45 9.62
C GLY A 295 11.87 52.41 10.23
N ASP A 296 10.56 52.50 9.98
CA ASP A 296 9.57 51.51 10.39
C ASP A 296 9.91 50.12 9.80
N PRO A 297 10.15 49.10 10.65
CA PRO A 297 10.52 47.77 10.20
C PRO A 297 9.43 47.09 9.36
N ILE A 298 8.15 47.45 9.55
CA ILE A 298 7.06 46.87 8.75
C ILE A 298 7.22 47.29 7.28
N VAL A 299 7.42 48.58 7.02
CA VAL A 299 7.62 49.11 5.66
C VAL A 299 8.81 48.45 4.98
N GLN A 300 9.90 48.24 5.73
CA GLN A 300 11.15 47.69 5.20
C GLN A 300 11.08 46.20 4.85
N HIS A 301 10.38 45.39 5.65
CA HIS A 301 10.48 43.93 5.56
C HIS A 301 9.18 43.23 5.13
N ARG A 302 8.01 43.84 5.31
CA ARG A 302 6.70 43.22 5.00
C ARG A 302 6.62 42.69 3.56
N PRO A 303 7.04 43.42 2.50
CA PRO A 303 6.92 42.93 1.12
C PRO A 303 7.65 41.60 0.89
N MET A 304 8.87 41.47 1.44
CA MET A 304 9.66 40.24 1.35
C MET A 304 9.03 39.09 2.15
N LEU A 305 8.48 39.38 3.33
CA LEU A 305 7.77 38.37 4.12
C LEU A 305 6.53 37.86 3.40
N GLU A 306 5.76 38.76 2.78
CA GLU A 306 4.56 38.42 2.00
C GLU A 306 4.90 37.55 0.78
N GLU A 307 5.93 37.93 0.02
CA GLU A 307 6.38 37.13 -1.13
C GLU A 307 6.82 35.72 -0.70
N ARG A 308 7.63 35.61 0.36
CA ARG A 308 8.11 34.32 0.88
C ARG A 308 6.96 33.43 1.34
N ILE A 309 5.99 33.94 2.10
CA ILE A 309 4.88 33.10 2.59
C ILE A 309 3.97 32.64 1.46
N VAL A 310 3.74 33.49 0.46
CA VAL A 310 2.93 33.13 -0.72
C VAL A 310 3.63 32.04 -1.53
N GLU A 311 4.94 32.13 -1.70
CA GLU A 311 5.71 31.10 -2.42
C GLU A 311 5.74 29.77 -1.67
N LEU A 312 5.93 29.79 -0.35
CA LEU A 312 5.85 28.59 0.49
C LEU A 312 4.49 27.90 0.35
N PHE A 313 3.40 28.65 0.51
CA PHE A 313 2.04 28.11 0.38
C PHE A 313 1.75 27.60 -1.03
N ARG A 314 2.17 28.33 -2.08
CA ARG A 314 2.03 27.89 -3.48
C ARG A 314 2.72 26.56 -3.72
N ASN A 315 3.95 26.40 -3.25
CA ASN A 315 4.73 25.18 -3.43
C ASN A 315 4.16 24.01 -2.60
N LEU A 316 3.67 24.28 -1.39
CA LEU A 316 3.01 23.26 -0.58
C LEU A 316 1.74 22.74 -1.27
N MET A 317 0.89 23.64 -1.76
CA MET A 317 -0.34 23.30 -2.50
C MET A 317 -0.05 22.46 -3.75
N LYS A 318 0.99 22.81 -4.52
CA LYS A 318 1.43 22.03 -5.70
C LYS A 318 1.89 20.63 -5.31
N SER A 319 2.72 20.50 -4.28
CA SER A 319 3.21 19.20 -3.81
C SER A 319 2.09 18.34 -3.21
N ALA A 320 1.07 18.95 -2.60
CA ALA A 320 -0.05 18.28 -1.96
C ALA A 320 -1.05 17.66 -2.96
N PHE A 321 -1.02 18.02 -4.25
CA PHE A 321 -1.92 17.47 -5.26
C PHE A 321 -1.34 16.18 -5.87
N VAL A 322 -1.89 15.04 -5.48
CA VAL A 322 -1.34 13.72 -5.80
C VAL A 322 -2.36 12.78 -6.42
N VAL A 323 -1.88 11.80 -7.17
CA VAL A 323 -2.68 10.65 -7.62
C VAL A 323 -2.71 9.64 -6.48
N GLU A 324 -3.84 9.49 -5.79
CA GLU A 324 -4.02 8.53 -4.70
C GLU A 324 -4.19 7.10 -5.24
N ARG A 325 -4.97 6.93 -6.31
CA ARG A 325 -5.16 5.64 -7.00
C ARG A 325 -4.75 5.76 -8.46
N GLN A 326 -3.69 5.05 -8.81
CA GLN A 326 -3.15 4.99 -10.16
C GLN A 326 -4.18 4.41 -11.16
N PRO A 327 -4.10 4.79 -12.46
CA PRO A 327 -5.00 4.28 -13.49
C PRO A 327 -5.08 2.75 -13.52
N CYS A 328 -6.28 2.20 -13.36
CA CYS A 328 -6.49 0.76 -13.32
C CYS A 328 -7.84 0.36 -13.93
N MET A 329 -7.86 -0.74 -14.68
CA MET A 329 -9.09 -1.32 -15.22
C MET A 329 -9.76 -2.19 -14.16
N PRO A 330 -11.04 -1.97 -13.81
CA PRO A 330 -11.74 -2.79 -12.80
C PRO A 330 -11.76 -4.30 -13.10
N MET A 331 -11.69 -4.70 -14.37
CA MET A 331 -11.65 -6.10 -14.79
C MET A 331 -10.27 -6.76 -14.59
N HIS A 332 -9.22 -5.96 -14.37
CA HIS A 332 -7.84 -6.42 -14.19
C HIS A 332 -7.18 -5.65 -13.02
N PRO A 333 -7.69 -5.82 -11.78
CA PRO A 333 -7.23 -5.04 -10.63
C PRO A 333 -5.77 -5.33 -10.23
N ASP A 334 -5.26 -6.50 -10.64
CA ASP A 334 -3.89 -6.98 -10.44
C ASP A 334 -2.88 -6.42 -11.47
N ARG A 335 -3.35 -5.64 -12.44
CA ARG A 335 -2.53 -5.08 -13.52
C ARG A 335 -2.77 -3.56 -13.66
N PRO A 336 -2.49 -2.75 -12.63
CA PRO A 336 -2.58 -1.29 -12.74
C PRO A 336 -1.60 -0.76 -13.81
N LEU A 337 -1.82 0.46 -14.29
CA LEU A 337 -0.98 1.12 -15.31
C LEU A 337 -0.96 0.45 -16.69
N VAL A 338 -1.68 -0.64 -16.91
CA VAL A 338 -1.91 -1.22 -18.24
C VAL A 338 -3.35 -0.93 -18.63
N ILE A 339 -3.57 -0.15 -19.69
CA ILE A 339 -4.91 0.26 -20.13
C ILE A 339 -5.18 -0.27 -21.53
N LYS A 340 -6.30 -0.97 -21.71
CA LYS A 340 -6.75 -1.42 -23.03
C LYS A 340 -7.63 -0.35 -23.69
N THR A 341 -7.36 -0.05 -24.95
CA THR A 341 -8.21 0.86 -25.73
C THR A 341 -9.66 0.38 -25.77
N GLY A 342 -10.60 1.32 -25.63
CA GLY A 342 -12.04 1.01 -25.57
C GLY A 342 -12.56 0.38 -24.26
N VAL A 343 -11.68 0.08 -23.29
CA VAL A 343 -12.08 -0.43 -21.97
C VAL A 343 -12.10 0.70 -20.94
N GLN A 344 -13.06 0.66 -20.03
CA GLN A 344 -13.16 1.64 -18.95
C GLN A 344 -12.08 1.41 -17.88
N PHE A 345 -11.53 2.51 -17.38
CA PHE A 345 -10.58 2.51 -16.26
C PHE A 345 -10.91 3.59 -15.24
N THR A 346 -10.39 3.42 -14.03
CA THR A 346 -10.58 4.33 -12.91
C THR A 346 -9.26 4.91 -12.44
N THR A 347 -9.32 6.12 -11.86
CA THR A 347 -8.19 6.78 -11.21
C THR A 347 -8.73 7.79 -10.21
N LYS A 348 -7.97 8.04 -9.14
CA LYS A 348 -8.39 8.94 -8.04
C LYS A 348 -7.26 9.90 -7.72
N VAL A 349 -7.56 11.19 -7.70
CA VAL A 349 -6.65 12.24 -7.23
C VAL A 349 -7.12 12.79 -5.88
N ARG A 350 -6.18 13.24 -5.06
CA ARG A 350 -6.43 13.77 -3.72
C ARG A 350 -5.59 15.03 -3.51
N LEU A 351 -6.17 16.01 -2.83
CA LEU A 351 -5.45 17.18 -2.33
C LEU A 351 -5.18 16.95 -0.84
N LEU A 352 -3.91 16.84 -0.45
CA LEU A 352 -3.50 16.59 0.94
C LEU A 352 -3.66 17.83 1.85
N VAL A 353 -3.99 18.99 1.28
CA VAL A 353 -4.42 20.17 2.03
C VAL A 353 -5.93 20.11 2.19
N LYS A 354 -6.38 19.77 3.39
CA LYS A 354 -7.79 19.50 3.66
C LYS A 354 -8.49 20.72 4.27
N PHE A 355 -8.89 21.65 3.42
CA PHE A 355 -9.70 22.80 3.81
C PHE A 355 -11.18 22.59 3.47
N PRO A 356 -12.10 22.67 4.44
CA PRO A 356 -13.55 22.57 4.19
C PRO A 356 -14.04 23.60 3.15
N GLU A 357 -13.42 24.77 3.10
CA GLU A 357 -13.74 25.85 2.17
C GLU A 357 -13.48 25.49 0.69
N LEU A 358 -12.63 24.49 0.44
CA LEU A 358 -12.32 24.01 -0.92
C LEU A 358 -13.30 22.93 -1.40
N ASN A 359 -14.21 22.46 -0.55
CA ASN A 359 -15.18 21.44 -0.92
C ASN A 359 -16.07 21.93 -2.08
N TYR A 360 -16.16 21.13 -3.15
CA TYR A 360 -16.86 21.44 -4.40
C TYR A 360 -16.33 22.66 -5.20
N GLN A 361 -15.23 23.29 -4.78
CA GLN A 361 -14.67 24.46 -5.47
C GLN A 361 -13.72 24.09 -6.61
N LEU A 362 -13.08 22.91 -6.53
CA LEU A 362 -12.02 22.52 -7.45
C LEU A 362 -12.57 21.63 -8.56
N LYS A 363 -12.44 22.06 -9.81
CA LYS A 363 -12.83 21.29 -11.00
C LYS A 363 -11.59 20.70 -11.66
N ILE A 364 -11.36 19.42 -11.42
CA ILE A 364 -10.24 18.68 -11.98
C ILE A 364 -10.55 18.29 -13.42
N LYS A 365 -9.64 18.58 -14.35
CA LYS A 365 -9.68 18.11 -15.74
C LYS A 365 -8.58 17.07 -15.96
N VAL A 366 -8.91 16.00 -16.69
CA VAL A 366 -7.97 14.93 -17.04
C VAL A 366 -7.64 14.97 -18.54
N CYS A 367 -6.37 14.81 -18.87
CA CYS A 367 -5.86 14.69 -20.24
C CYS A 367 -4.74 13.65 -20.30
N ILE A 368 -4.40 13.19 -21.50
CA ILE A 368 -3.30 12.24 -21.73
C ILE A 368 -2.29 12.88 -22.68
N ASP A 369 -1.00 12.65 -22.43
CA ASP A 369 0.12 13.13 -23.26
C ASP A 369 0.01 14.63 -23.60
N LYS A 370 -0.26 15.45 -22.57
CA LYS A 370 -0.22 16.90 -22.69
C LYS A 370 1.19 17.31 -23.12
N ASP A 371 1.28 18.11 -24.19
CA ASP A 371 2.53 18.69 -24.68
C ASP A 371 3.05 19.76 -23.68
N SER A 372 3.48 19.33 -22.49
CA SER A 372 4.27 20.14 -21.57
C SER A 372 5.72 20.09 -22.05
N GLY A 373 6.27 21.21 -22.53
CA GLY A 373 7.57 21.31 -23.20
C GLY A 373 8.80 20.68 -22.51
N ASP A 374 8.66 20.15 -21.29
CA ASP A 374 9.69 19.43 -20.53
C ASP A 374 9.83 17.94 -20.89
N VAL A 375 8.83 17.34 -21.55
CA VAL A 375 8.85 15.92 -21.92
C VAL A 375 8.63 15.79 -23.42
N ALA A 376 9.72 15.82 -24.20
CA ALA A 376 9.65 15.52 -25.62
C ALA A 376 9.22 14.06 -25.80
N ALA A 377 7.94 13.85 -26.11
CA ALA A 377 7.43 12.56 -26.53
C ALA A 377 8.27 12.05 -27.72
N LEU A 378 8.61 10.77 -27.72
CA LEU A 378 9.31 10.13 -28.82
C LEU A 378 8.59 10.44 -30.14
N ARG A 379 9.37 10.91 -31.12
CA ARG A 379 8.86 11.24 -32.45
C ARG A 379 8.32 9.95 -33.09
N GLY A 380 7.00 9.88 -33.28
CA GLY A 380 6.33 8.72 -33.88
C GLY A 380 5.47 7.89 -32.91
N SER A 381 5.43 8.23 -31.62
CA SER A 381 4.54 7.56 -30.65
C SER A 381 3.06 7.69 -31.01
N ARG A 382 2.27 6.66 -30.69
CA ARG A 382 0.81 6.71 -30.81
C ARG A 382 0.25 7.81 -29.91
N LYS A 383 -0.80 8.50 -30.37
CA LYS A 383 -1.53 9.49 -29.58
C LYS A 383 -2.90 8.97 -29.22
N PHE A 384 -3.38 9.33 -28.03
CA PHE A 384 -4.66 8.88 -27.50
C PHE A 384 -5.52 10.06 -27.05
N ASN A 385 -6.83 9.85 -27.09
CA ASN A 385 -7.81 10.78 -26.52
C ASN A 385 -8.53 10.09 -25.36
N ILE A 386 -8.78 10.85 -24.30
CA ILE A 386 -9.64 10.42 -23.19
C ILE A 386 -11.10 10.68 -23.58
N LEU A 387 -11.91 9.63 -23.52
CA LEU A 387 -13.37 9.66 -23.64
C LEU A 387 -14.02 9.46 -22.27
N GLY A 388 -15.27 9.89 -22.14
CA GLY A 388 -16.04 9.85 -20.89
C GLY A 388 -16.02 11.20 -20.16
N THR A 389 -16.21 11.17 -18.85
CA THR A 389 -16.25 12.37 -18.01
C THR A 389 -14.84 12.90 -17.74
N ASN A 390 -14.35 13.77 -18.63
CA ASN A 390 -13.00 14.34 -18.57
C ASN A 390 -12.83 15.45 -17.50
N THR A 391 -13.91 15.87 -16.84
CA THR A 391 -13.84 16.80 -15.71
C THR A 391 -14.64 16.30 -14.52
N LYS A 392 -14.07 16.37 -13.32
CA LYS A 392 -14.71 15.97 -12.07
C LYS A 392 -14.49 17.03 -11.00
N VAL A 393 -15.54 17.37 -10.28
CA VAL A 393 -15.44 18.27 -9.12
C VAL A 393 -14.91 17.46 -7.93
N MET A 394 -13.92 18.02 -7.23
CA MET A 394 -13.35 17.46 -6.02
C MET A 394 -14.29 17.69 -4.83
N ASN A 395 -14.53 16.65 -4.04
CA ASN A 395 -15.46 16.68 -2.92
C ASN A 395 -14.88 15.98 -1.70
N MET A 396 -15.44 16.29 -0.53
CA MET A 396 -15.13 15.58 0.70
C MET A 396 -15.80 14.19 0.68
N GLU A 397 -15.02 13.13 0.88
CA GLU A 397 -15.55 11.77 1.06
C GLU A 397 -16.05 11.54 2.50
N GLU A 398 -17.06 10.68 2.68
CA GLU A 398 -17.68 10.34 3.97
C GLU A 398 -16.87 9.29 4.79
N SER A 399 -15.57 9.10 4.50
CA SER A 399 -14.72 8.19 5.27
C SER A 399 -14.47 8.71 6.70
N ASN A 400 -14.04 7.84 7.63
CA ASN A 400 -13.86 8.17 9.06
C ASN A 400 -13.04 9.44 9.33
N ASN A 401 -12.09 9.77 8.43
CA ASN A 401 -11.28 10.98 8.52
C ASN A 401 -11.65 12.05 7.50
N GLY A 402 -12.55 11.80 6.53
CA GLY A 402 -12.93 12.67 5.42
C GLY A 402 -11.77 13.15 4.53
N SER A 403 -11.82 12.88 3.22
CA SER A 403 -10.72 13.28 2.31
C SER A 403 -11.20 14.15 1.15
N LEU A 404 -10.40 15.15 0.76
CA LEU A 404 -10.71 16.00 -0.38
C LEU A 404 -10.16 15.36 -1.66
N SER A 405 -11.03 14.68 -2.40
CA SER A 405 -10.61 13.84 -3.53
C SER A 405 -11.59 13.87 -4.70
N ALA A 406 -11.12 13.44 -5.86
CA ALA A 406 -11.90 13.32 -7.08
C ALA A 406 -11.61 11.97 -7.75
N GLU A 407 -12.63 11.10 -7.77
CA GLU A 407 -12.55 9.79 -8.44
C GLU A 407 -13.19 9.85 -9.82
N PHE A 408 -12.41 9.45 -10.82
CA PHE A 408 -12.85 9.26 -12.20
C PHE A 408 -13.10 7.77 -12.44
N LYS A 409 -14.35 7.38 -12.73
CA LYS A 409 -14.75 5.95 -12.88
C LYS A 409 -14.93 5.47 -14.32
N HIS A 410 -15.27 6.36 -15.23
CA HIS A 410 -15.72 6.02 -16.58
C HIS A 410 -14.82 6.63 -17.67
N LEU A 411 -13.50 6.61 -17.44
CA LEU A 411 -12.54 7.06 -18.44
C LEU A 411 -12.28 5.94 -19.45
N THR A 412 -12.08 6.28 -20.71
CA THR A 412 -11.74 5.31 -21.76
C THR A 412 -10.73 5.94 -22.71
N LEU A 413 -9.75 5.17 -23.20
CA LEU A 413 -8.79 5.66 -24.20
C LEU A 413 -9.21 5.24 -25.60
N ARG A 414 -9.12 6.17 -26.55
CA ARG A 414 -9.27 5.92 -27.99
C ARG A 414 -8.06 6.44 -28.74
N GLU A 415 -7.47 5.60 -29.56
CA GLU A 415 -6.34 5.96 -30.41
C GLU A 415 -6.74 7.05 -31.42
N GLN A 416 -5.93 8.10 -31.50
CA GLN A 416 -6.06 9.15 -32.49
C GLN A 416 -5.43 8.69 -33.79
N ARG A 417 -6.25 8.50 -34.83
CA ARG A 417 -5.75 8.19 -36.17
C ARG A 417 -5.10 9.45 -36.75
N CYS A 418 -3.77 9.49 -36.81
CA CYS A 418 -3.06 10.55 -37.54
C CYS A 418 -3.30 10.39 -39.05
N GLY A 419 -3.82 11.44 -39.68
CA GLY A 419 -3.79 11.56 -41.14
C GLY A 419 -2.36 11.81 -41.62
N ASN A 420 -1.88 10.95 -42.51
CA ASN A 420 -0.69 11.12 -43.36
C ASN A 420 0.44 12.01 -42.81
N GLY A 421 1.24 11.48 -41.87
CA GLY A 421 2.45 12.13 -41.41
C GLY A 421 3.40 11.19 -40.68
N GLY A 422 4.32 10.55 -41.43
CA GLY A 422 5.60 10.09 -40.88
C GLY A 422 5.65 8.71 -40.19
N ARG A 423 5.12 7.65 -40.80
CA ARG A 423 5.61 6.27 -40.53
C ARG A 423 6.86 5.95 -41.36
N ALA A 424 7.76 6.91 -41.53
CA ALA A 424 8.99 6.71 -42.29
C ALA A 424 10.13 6.42 -41.31
N ASN A 425 10.59 5.17 -41.29
CA ASN A 425 11.89 4.69 -40.79
C ASN A 425 12.59 5.58 -39.74
N CYS A 426 12.17 5.45 -38.49
CA CYS A 426 13.02 5.76 -37.35
C CYS A 426 13.48 4.42 -36.76
N ASP A 427 14.78 4.14 -36.70
CA ASP A 427 15.37 3.01 -35.94
C ASP A 427 15.07 3.08 -34.41
N ALA A 428 14.24 4.04 -33.97
CA ALA A 428 13.89 4.36 -32.60
C ALA A 428 12.38 4.17 -32.28
N SER A 429 11.61 3.46 -33.11
CA SER A 429 10.22 3.14 -32.77
C SER A 429 10.19 2.00 -31.75
N LEU A 430 9.79 2.30 -30.52
CA LEU A 430 9.54 1.29 -29.49
C LEU A 430 8.37 0.39 -29.92
N ILE A 431 8.32 -0.82 -29.38
CA ILE A 431 7.15 -1.70 -29.57
C ILE A 431 5.97 -1.17 -28.74
N VAL A 432 4.76 -1.53 -29.14
CA VAL A 432 3.49 -1.10 -28.51
C VAL A 432 3.48 -1.23 -26.98
N THR A 433 4.09 -2.27 -26.42
CA THR A 433 4.11 -2.54 -24.98
C THR A 433 5.20 -1.78 -24.23
N GLU A 434 6.13 -1.13 -24.94
CA GLU A 434 7.22 -0.31 -24.40
C GLU A 434 6.97 1.20 -24.53
N GLU A 435 5.92 1.57 -25.26
CA GLU A 435 5.45 2.96 -25.34
C GLU A 435 4.72 3.34 -24.04
N LEU A 436 5.26 4.35 -23.37
CA LEU A 436 4.74 4.88 -22.11
C LEU A 436 4.02 6.21 -22.33
N HIS A 437 2.90 6.38 -21.64
CA HIS A 437 2.02 7.55 -21.72
C HIS A 437 1.75 8.13 -20.33
N LEU A 438 1.45 9.43 -20.25
CA LEU A 438 1.17 10.10 -18.97
C LEU A 438 -0.25 10.64 -18.94
N ILE A 439 -1.01 10.26 -17.90
CA ILE A 439 -2.32 10.86 -17.62
C ILE A 439 -2.09 12.05 -16.67
N THR A 440 -2.48 13.23 -17.12
CA THR A 440 -2.28 14.50 -16.42
C THR A 440 -3.60 15.02 -15.88
N PHE A 441 -3.57 15.51 -14.64
CA PHE A 441 -4.70 16.12 -13.95
C PHE A 441 -4.38 17.57 -13.66
N GLU A 442 -5.26 18.47 -14.07
CA GLU A 442 -5.10 19.92 -13.91
C GLU A 442 -6.31 20.52 -13.19
N THR A 443 -6.08 21.49 -12.31
CA THR A 443 -7.12 22.32 -11.69
C THR A 443 -6.54 23.67 -11.30
N GLU A 444 -7.41 24.66 -11.12
CA GLU A 444 -7.03 25.95 -10.57
C GLU A 444 -7.68 26.13 -9.19
N VAL A 445 -6.93 26.64 -8.22
CA VAL A 445 -7.40 26.97 -6.88
C VAL A 445 -7.45 28.49 -6.71
N TYR A 446 -8.60 28.99 -6.27
CA TYR A 446 -8.77 30.37 -5.85
C TYR A 446 -9.06 30.40 -4.35
N HIS A 447 -8.07 30.80 -3.55
CA HIS A 447 -8.21 30.81 -2.08
C HIS A 447 -7.54 32.05 -1.47
N GLN A 448 -8.30 32.82 -0.67
CA GLN A 448 -7.84 34.05 -0.02
C GLN A 448 -7.07 35.02 -0.96
N GLY A 449 -7.59 35.23 -2.17
CA GLY A 449 -6.99 36.11 -3.18
C GLY A 449 -5.76 35.55 -3.90
N LEU A 450 -5.39 34.28 -3.68
CA LEU A 450 -4.35 33.59 -4.44
C LEU A 450 -4.97 32.73 -5.54
N LYS A 451 -4.44 32.86 -6.76
CA LYS A 451 -4.66 31.91 -7.85
C LYS A 451 -3.45 30.96 -7.94
N ILE A 452 -3.71 29.66 -7.82
CA ILE A 452 -2.69 28.61 -7.87
C ILE A 452 -3.14 27.55 -8.87
N ASP A 453 -2.35 27.34 -9.91
CA ASP A 453 -2.56 26.25 -10.85
C ASP A 453 -1.90 24.99 -10.30
N LEU A 454 -2.68 23.91 -10.18
CA LEU A 454 -2.24 22.61 -9.71
C LEU A 454 -2.23 21.64 -10.87
N GLU A 455 -1.11 20.92 -11.01
CA GLU A 455 -0.93 19.88 -12.01
C GLU A 455 -0.23 18.69 -11.37
N THR A 456 -0.71 17.48 -11.64
CA THR A 456 -0.09 16.23 -11.21
C THR A 456 -0.29 15.16 -12.29
N HIS A 457 0.53 14.11 -12.26
CA HIS A 457 0.49 13.05 -13.28
C HIS A 457 0.44 11.66 -12.63
N SER A 458 -0.17 10.72 -13.33
CA SER A 458 -0.04 9.30 -13.01
C SER A 458 1.41 8.83 -13.20
N LEU A 459 1.73 7.65 -12.67
CA LEU A 459 2.88 6.89 -13.17
C LEU A 459 2.67 6.58 -14.66
N PRO A 460 3.74 6.29 -15.41
CA PRO A 460 3.60 6.00 -16.83
C PRO A 460 2.74 4.76 -17.08
N VAL A 461 1.87 4.88 -18.07
CA VAL A 461 0.87 3.89 -18.46
C VAL A 461 1.24 3.27 -19.80
N VAL A 462 1.04 1.95 -19.94
CA VAL A 462 1.13 1.24 -21.22
C VAL A 462 -0.26 1.06 -21.82
N VAL A 463 -0.44 1.49 -23.08
CA VAL A 463 -1.73 1.40 -23.77
C VAL A 463 -1.74 0.25 -24.80
N ILE A 464 -2.55 -0.78 -24.51
CA ILE A 464 -2.68 -1.99 -25.34
C ILE A 464 -3.96 -1.97 -26.19
N SER A 465 -3.96 -2.73 -27.29
CA SER A 465 -5.16 -2.92 -28.14
C SER A 465 -5.84 -4.27 -27.89
N ASN A 466 -5.06 -5.30 -27.53
CA ASN A 466 -5.56 -6.65 -27.30
C ASN A 466 -5.05 -7.17 -25.95
N ILE A 467 -5.87 -7.97 -25.27
CA ILE A 467 -5.55 -8.60 -23.98
C ILE A 467 -4.35 -9.54 -24.11
N CYS A 468 -4.08 -10.11 -25.29
CA CYS A 468 -2.88 -10.93 -25.50
C CYS A 468 -1.55 -10.17 -25.30
N GLN A 469 -1.57 -8.84 -25.30
CA GLN A 469 -0.42 -7.99 -25.03
C GLN A 469 -0.21 -7.71 -23.54
N MET A 470 -1.20 -8.04 -22.70
CA MET A 470 -1.18 -7.75 -21.26
C MET A 470 0.05 -8.31 -20.54
N PRO A 471 0.52 -9.55 -20.79
CA PRO A 471 1.73 -10.06 -20.14
C PRO A 471 2.95 -9.16 -20.41
N ASN A 472 3.19 -8.80 -21.67
CA ASN A 472 4.34 -7.97 -22.06
C ASN A 472 4.20 -6.52 -21.58
N ALA A 473 2.99 -5.96 -21.64
CA ALA A 473 2.73 -4.62 -21.11
C ALA A 473 2.99 -4.56 -19.60
N TRP A 474 2.55 -5.59 -18.87
CA TRP A 474 2.81 -5.69 -17.45
C TRP A 474 4.31 -5.84 -17.15
N ALA A 475 5.05 -6.61 -17.95
CA ALA A 475 6.51 -6.68 -17.83
C ALA A 475 7.17 -5.30 -17.89
N SER A 476 6.69 -4.43 -18.79
CA SER A 476 7.20 -3.07 -18.91
C SER A 476 6.86 -2.22 -17.67
N ILE A 477 5.65 -2.37 -17.12
CA ILE A 477 5.27 -1.73 -15.85
C ILE A 477 6.14 -2.23 -14.69
N LEU A 478 6.41 -3.54 -14.60
CA LEU A 478 7.31 -4.11 -13.59
C LEU A 478 8.72 -3.52 -13.71
N TRP A 479 9.31 -3.53 -14.91
CA TRP A 479 10.68 -3.08 -15.12
C TRP A 479 10.85 -1.59 -14.83
N TYR A 480 9.90 -0.77 -15.28
CA TYR A 480 9.88 0.67 -15.00
C TYR A 480 9.84 0.93 -13.49
N ASN A 481 8.84 0.35 -12.82
CA ASN A 481 8.58 0.66 -11.42
C ASN A 481 9.60 0.05 -10.46
N MET A 482 10.25 -1.04 -10.86
CA MET A 482 11.37 -1.61 -10.10
C MET A 482 12.59 -0.68 -10.12
N LEU A 483 12.97 -0.14 -11.28
CA LEU A 483 14.30 0.45 -11.51
C LEU A 483 14.38 1.97 -11.55
N THR A 484 13.26 2.69 -11.57
CA THR A 484 13.29 4.16 -11.53
C THR A 484 12.27 4.76 -10.57
N ASN A 485 12.67 5.85 -9.92
CA ASN A 485 11.79 6.69 -9.11
C ASN A 485 11.32 7.93 -9.88
N ASN A 486 11.81 8.15 -11.10
CA ASN A 486 11.36 9.27 -11.93
C ASN A 486 9.94 8.98 -12.41
N PRO A 487 8.91 9.79 -12.09
CA PRO A 487 7.53 9.49 -12.48
C PRO A 487 7.19 9.89 -13.93
N LYS A 488 8.07 10.60 -14.64
CA LYS A 488 7.77 11.19 -15.97
C LYS A 488 8.63 10.67 -17.13
N ASN A 489 9.49 9.68 -16.91
CA ASN A 489 10.42 9.21 -17.95
C ASN A 489 9.73 8.30 -18.98
N VAL A 490 8.93 8.88 -19.87
CA VAL A 490 8.25 8.13 -20.94
C VAL A 490 9.20 7.48 -21.95
N ASN A 491 10.45 7.93 -22.01
CA ASN A 491 11.48 7.43 -22.93
C ASN A 491 12.34 6.31 -22.33
N PHE A 492 11.93 5.75 -21.19
CA PHE A 492 12.69 4.76 -20.41
C PHE A 492 13.17 3.55 -21.23
N PHE A 493 12.34 3.02 -22.13
CA PHE A 493 12.70 1.83 -22.94
C PHE A 493 13.59 2.12 -24.15
N THR A 494 13.97 3.37 -24.39
CA THR A 494 15.00 3.69 -25.41
C THR A 494 16.38 3.14 -25.02
N LYS A 495 16.70 3.19 -23.72
CA LYS A 495 17.90 2.63 -23.10
C LYS A 495 17.52 2.09 -21.72
N PRO A 496 16.86 0.91 -21.67
CA PRO A 496 16.36 0.38 -20.42
C PRO A 496 17.53 0.05 -19.48
N PRO A 497 17.48 0.49 -18.21
CA PRO A 497 18.50 0.17 -17.23
C PRO A 497 18.57 -1.33 -16.95
N ILE A 498 19.73 -1.76 -16.45
CA ILE A 498 20.00 -3.13 -16.02
C ILE A 498 19.54 -3.27 -14.57
N GLY A 499 18.76 -4.30 -14.26
CA GLY A 499 18.35 -4.63 -12.89
C GLY A 499 19.28 -5.65 -12.24
N THR A 500 19.22 -5.77 -10.91
CA THR A 500 19.90 -6.86 -10.19
C THR A 500 18.95 -8.01 -9.92
N TRP A 501 19.49 -9.23 -9.74
CA TRP A 501 18.71 -10.38 -9.35
C TRP A 501 17.98 -10.16 -8.01
N ASP A 502 18.57 -9.46 -7.04
CA ASP A 502 17.91 -9.21 -5.75
C ASP A 502 16.60 -8.45 -5.93
N GLN A 503 16.61 -7.40 -6.78
CA GLN A 503 15.43 -6.62 -7.13
C GLN A 503 14.41 -7.45 -7.92
N VAL A 504 14.87 -8.20 -8.93
CA VAL A 504 13.99 -9.03 -9.76
C VAL A 504 13.35 -10.13 -8.94
N ALA A 505 14.10 -10.85 -8.11
CA ALA A 505 13.63 -11.94 -7.25
C ALA A 505 12.53 -11.47 -6.30
N GLU A 506 12.71 -10.30 -5.68
CA GLU A 506 11.71 -9.70 -4.81
C GLU A 506 10.41 -9.41 -5.58
N VAL A 507 10.51 -8.74 -6.74
CA VAL A 507 9.35 -8.43 -7.59
C VAL A 507 8.66 -9.71 -8.08
N LEU A 508 9.40 -10.75 -8.45
CA LEU A 508 8.84 -12.04 -8.84
C LEU A 508 8.07 -12.69 -7.69
N SER A 509 8.61 -12.64 -6.47
CA SER A 509 7.91 -13.14 -5.28
C SER A 509 6.60 -12.39 -5.04
N TRP A 510 6.61 -11.06 -5.21
CA TRP A 510 5.42 -10.21 -5.12
C TRP A 510 4.34 -10.57 -6.14
N GLN A 511 4.71 -11.00 -7.35
CA GLN A 511 3.71 -11.44 -8.34
C GLN A 511 2.90 -12.66 -7.86
N PHE A 512 3.54 -13.56 -7.12
CA PHE A 512 2.87 -14.71 -6.50
C PHE A 512 2.11 -14.32 -5.25
N SER A 513 2.69 -13.52 -4.35
CA SER A 513 2.04 -13.15 -3.08
C SER A 513 0.91 -12.13 -3.21
N SER A 514 0.86 -11.37 -4.29
CA SER A 514 -0.27 -10.46 -4.59
C SER A 514 -1.47 -11.21 -5.18
N THR A 515 -1.22 -12.34 -5.84
CA THR A 515 -2.26 -13.15 -6.49
C THR A 515 -2.71 -14.32 -5.61
N THR A 516 -1.84 -14.78 -4.72
CA THR A 516 -2.03 -15.96 -3.85
C THR A 516 -1.70 -15.60 -2.39
N LYS A 517 -1.88 -16.53 -1.44
CA LYS A 517 -1.57 -16.28 -0.02
C LYS A 517 -0.08 -16.39 0.31
N ARG A 518 0.78 -16.76 -0.65
CA ARG A 518 2.23 -16.92 -0.43
C ARG A 518 3.06 -16.55 -1.65
N GLY A 519 4.25 -16.01 -1.40
CA GLY A 519 5.25 -15.75 -2.42
C GLY A 519 6.10 -16.98 -2.77
N LEU A 520 7.27 -16.72 -3.34
CA LEU A 520 8.24 -17.73 -3.73
C LEU A 520 9.23 -18.00 -2.58
N SER A 521 9.61 -19.27 -2.38
CA SER A 521 10.68 -19.65 -1.46
C SER A 521 12.06 -19.38 -2.05
N ILE A 522 13.09 -19.33 -1.20
CA ILE A 522 14.48 -19.17 -1.64
C ILE A 522 14.86 -20.25 -2.65
N GLU A 523 14.44 -21.50 -2.45
CA GLU A 523 14.73 -22.60 -3.37
C GLU A 523 14.09 -22.42 -4.75
N GLN A 524 12.84 -21.94 -4.78
CA GLN A 524 12.13 -21.62 -6.02
C GLN A 524 12.81 -20.45 -6.74
N LEU A 525 13.20 -19.42 -6.00
CA LEU A 525 13.94 -18.26 -6.52
C LEU A 525 15.29 -18.68 -7.10
N THR A 526 16.10 -19.48 -6.39
CA THR A 526 17.39 -19.97 -6.90
C THR A 526 17.24 -20.73 -8.22
N THR A 527 16.19 -21.54 -8.36
CA THR A 527 15.91 -22.26 -9.61
C THR A 527 15.56 -21.29 -10.75
N LEU A 528 14.77 -20.25 -10.46
CA LEU A 528 14.47 -19.20 -11.45
C LEU A 528 15.71 -18.38 -11.82
N ALA A 529 16.59 -18.13 -10.85
CA ALA A 529 17.87 -17.44 -11.05
C ALA A 529 18.76 -18.24 -12.00
N GLU A 530 18.93 -19.54 -11.74
CA GLU A 530 19.69 -20.45 -12.61
C GLU A 530 19.13 -20.47 -14.02
N LYS A 531 17.81 -20.43 -14.17
CA LYS A 531 17.15 -20.42 -15.48
C LYS A 531 17.42 -19.15 -16.28
N LEU A 532 17.49 -18.01 -15.61
CA LEU A 532 17.82 -16.74 -16.23
C LEU A 532 19.32 -16.58 -16.46
N LEU A 533 20.15 -16.86 -15.47
CA LEU A 533 21.56 -16.49 -15.45
C LEU A 533 22.51 -17.64 -15.82
N GLY A 534 22.01 -18.88 -15.82
CA GLY A 534 22.82 -20.09 -15.92
C GLY A 534 23.29 -20.59 -14.54
N PRO A 535 24.00 -21.73 -14.49
CA PRO A 535 24.46 -22.33 -13.23
C PRO A 535 25.39 -21.40 -12.43
N GLY A 536 25.08 -21.26 -11.14
CA GLY A 536 25.82 -20.41 -10.20
C GLY A 536 25.49 -20.74 -8.74
N VAL A 537 26.37 -20.34 -7.82
CA VAL A 537 26.24 -20.63 -6.37
C VAL A 537 25.59 -19.46 -5.63
N ASN A 538 25.88 -18.22 -6.03
CA ASN A 538 25.30 -17.01 -5.47
C ASN A 538 24.92 -16.06 -6.62
N TYR A 539 23.64 -15.67 -6.66
CA TYR A 539 23.10 -14.79 -7.69
C TYR A 539 22.91 -13.35 -7.20
N SER A 540 23.24 -13.05 -5.94
CA SER A 540 23.11 -11.69 -5.40
C SER A 540 24.00 -10.71 -6.15
N GLY A 541 23.45 -9.55 -6.50
CA GLY A 541 24.10 -8.53 -7.33
C GLY A 541 24.25 -8.90 -8.81
N CYS A 542 23.87 -10.10 -9.25
CA CYS A 542 23.95 -10.47 -10.67
C CYS A 542 23.04 -9.57 -11.53
N GLN A 543 23.57 -9.13 -12.66
CA GLN A 543 22.90 -8.20 -13.55
C GLN A 543 21.96 -8.91 -14.55
N ILE A 544 20.77 -8.35 -14.74
CA ILE A 544 19.74 -8.83 -15.67
C ILE A 544 19.33 -7.68 -16.59
N THR A 545 19.44 -7.91 -17.89
CA THR A 545 19.01 -6.94 -18.91
C THR A 545 17.50 -7.09 -19.18
N TRP A 546 16.87 -5.99 -19.60
CA TRP A 546 15.47 -6.01 -20.06
C TRP A 546 15.25 -7.04 -21.17
N ALA A 547 16.21 -7.15 -22.09
CA ALA A 547 16.14 -8.11 -23.19
C ALA A 547 16.05 -9.54 -22.67
N LYS A 548 16.92 -9.93 -21.73
CA LYS A 548 16.93 -11.27 -21.15
C LYS A 548 15.67 -11.61 -20.34
N PHE A 549 15.07 -10.60 -19.71
CA PHE A 549 13.85 -10.76 -18.92
C PHE A 549 12.60 -10.97 -19.79
N CYS A 550 12.42 -10.16 -20.85
CA CYS A 550 11.15 -10.10 -21.58
C CYS A 550 11.24 -10.22 -23.12
N LYS A 551 12.39 -9.92 -23.77
CA LYS A 551 12.52 -9.94 -25.25
C LYS A 551 13.10 -11.23 -25.80
N GLU A 552 14.19 -11.69 -25.20
CA GLU A 552 14.93 -12.86 -25.64
C GLU A 552 14.17 -14.12 -25.27
N ASN A 553 14.21 -15.11 -26.16
CA ASN A 553 13.68 -16.42 -25.86
C ASN A 553 14.60 -17.14 -24.89
N MET A 554 14.03 -17.89 -23.95
CA MET A 554 14.81 -18.78 -23.10
C MET A 554 15.55 -19.82 -23.96
N ALA A 555 16.70 -20.29 -23.47
CA ALA A 555 17.54 -21.26 -24.17
C ALA A 555 16.74 -22.49 -24.64
N GLY A 556 16.69 -22.72 -25.95
CA GLY A 556 15.98 -23.85 -26.55
C GLY A 556 14.44 -23.75 -26.51
N LYS A 557 13.87 -22.56 -26.27
CA LYS A 557 12.41 -22.31 -26.23
C LYS A 557 12.02 -21.21 -27.22
N GLY A 558 10.73 -21.16 -27.58
CA GLY A 558 10.16 -20.16 -28.50
C GLY A 558 9.41 -19.03 -27.80
N PHE A 559 9.74 -18.74 -26.54
CA PHE A 559 9.09 -17.72 -25.72
C PHE A 559 10.05 -17.17 -24.66
N SER A 560 9.79 -15.95 -24.18
CA SER A 560 10.60 -15.27 -23.17
C SER A 560 10.33 -15.77 -21.75
N PHE A 561 11.25 -15.46 -20.83
CA PHE A 561 11.15 -15.84 -19.43
C PHE A 561 9.88 -15.30 -18.78
N TRP A 562 9.63 -13.99 -18.92
CA TRP A 562 8.47 -13.37 -18.29
C TRP A 562 7.14 -13.94 -18.78
N VAL A 563 6.96 -14.13 -20.10
CA VAL A 563 5.71 -14.68 -20.65
C VAL A 563 5.43 -16.09 -20.12
N TRP A 564 6.47 -16.91 -19.95
CA TRP A 564 6.33 -18.22 -19.33
C TRP A 564 5.89 -18.14 -17.87
N LEU A 565 6.52 -17.25 -17.09
CA LEU A 565 6.23 -17.09 -15.68
C LEU A 565 4.83 -16.51 -15.45
N ASP A 566 4.41 -15.53 -16.26
CA ASP A 566 3.08 -14.93 -16.22
C ASP A 566 1.98 -15.96 -16.49
N ASN A 567 2.18 -16.85 -17.48
CA ASN A 567 1.24 -17.94 -17.74
C ASN A 567 1.20 -18.98 -16.61
N ILE A 568 2.29 -19.19 -15.87
CA ILE A 568 2.27 -20.01 -14.66
C ILE A 568 1.45 -19.31 -13.57
N ILE A 569 1.62 -18.01 -13.36
CA ILE A 569 0.84 -17.25 -12.39
C ILE A 569 -0.66 -17.32 -12.72
N ASP A 570 -1.03 -17.17 -13.99
CA ASP A 570 -2.43 -17.31 -14.45
C ASP A 570 -2.97 -18.72 -14.19
N LEU A 571 -2.17 -19.75 -14.47
CA LEU A 571 -2.53 -21.14 -14.20
C LEU A 571 -2.72 -21.40 -12.70
N VAL A 572 -1.83 -20.86 -11.85
CA VAL A 572 -1.94 -20.94 -10.40
C VAL A 572 -3.22 -20.26 -9.92
N LYS A 573 -3.45 -19.01 -10.35
CA LYS A 573 -4.60 -18.20 -9.96
C LYS A 573 -5.93 -18.89 -10.27
N LYS A 574 -6.06 -19.48 -11.46
CA LYS A 574 -7.34 -19.99 -11.97
C LYS A 574 -7.63 -21.45 -11.59
N TYR A 575 -6.62 -22.31 -11.54
CA TYR A 575 -6.85 -23.76 -11.51
C TYR A 575 -6.33 -24.48 -10.26
N ILE A 576 -5.29 -23.96 -9.61
CA ILE A 576 -4.59 -24.67 -8.53
C ILE A 576 -4.28 -23.78 -7.33
N LEU A 577 -5.03 -22.69 -7.15
CA LEU A 577 -4.81 -21.68 -6.12
C LEU A 577 -4.78 -22.28 -4.70
N ALA A 578 -5.73 -23.17 -4.40
CA ALA A 578 -5.80 -23.81 -3.09
C ALA A 578 -4.59 -24.72 -2.83
N LEU A 579 -4.18 -25.52 -3.82
CA LEU A 579 -3.01 -26.41 -3.73
C LEU A 579 -1.71 -25.62 -3.55
N TRP A 580 -1.59 -24.47 -4.22
CA TRP A 580 -0.45 -23.58 -4.07
C TRP A 580 -0.39 -22.98 -2.66
N ASN A 581 -1.51 -22.45 -2.16
CA ASN A 581 -1.56 -21.78 -0.86
C ASN A 581 -1.18 -22.71 0.31
N GLU A 582 -1.57 -23.97 0.27
CA GLU A 582 -1.18 -24.97 1.28
C GLU A 582 0.29 -25.42 1.17
N GLY A 583 1.00 -25.04 0.12
CA GLY A 583 2.39 -25.42 -0.10
C GLY A 583 2.59 -26.85 -0.61
N TYR A 584 1.55 -27.50 -1.15
CA TYR A 584 1.65 -28.84 -1.74
C TYR A 584 2.38 -28.85 -3.10
N ILE A 585 2.55 -27.68 -3.72
CA ILE A 585 3.23 -27.55 -5.01
C ILE A 585 4.65 -27.04 -4.79
N MET A 586 5.64 -27.85 -5.17
CA MET A 586 7.05 -27.44 -5.18
C MET A 586 7.30 -26.41 -6.30
N GLY A 587 6.65 -26.58 -7.46
CA GLY A 587 6.58 -25.57 -8.51
C GLY A 587 7.86 -25.45 -9.32
N PHE A 588 8.84 -24.71 -8.83
CA PHE A 588 10.10 -24.46 -9.54
C PHE A 588 11.22 -25.35 -8.99
N ILE A 589 11.62 -26.35 -9.79
CA ILE A 589 12.73 -27.27 -9.49
C ILE A 589 13.38 -27.74 -10.79
N SER A 590 14.73 -27.77 -10.82
CA SER A 590 15.48 -28.30 -11.96
C SER A 590 15.36 -29.83 -12.06
N LYS A 591 15.51 -30.39 -13.26
CA LYS A 591 15.41 -31.84 -13.48
C LYS A 591 16.47 -32.61 -12.70
N GLU A 592 17.67 -32.04 -12.56
CA GLU A 592 18.79 -32.60 -11.82
C GLU A 592 18.44 -32.70 -10.33
N ARG A 593 17.91 -31.61 -9.75
CA ARG A 593 17.52 -31.56 -8.33
C ARG A 593 16.30 -32.42 -8.04
N GLU A 594 15.32 -32.42 -8.93
CA GLU A 594 14.15 -33.30 -8.88
C GLU A 594 14.58 -34.77 -8.79
N ARG A 595 15.51 -35.18 -9.66
CA ARG A 595 16.04 -36.56 -9.64
C ARG A 595 16.80 -36.86 -8.36
N ALA A 596 17.63 -35.93 -7.88
CA ALA A 596 18.37 -36.11 -6.65
C ALA A 596 17.44 -36.35 -5.45
N ILE A 597 16.37 -35.54 -5.30
CA ILE A 597 15.39 -35.68 -4.22
C ILE A 597 14.66 -37.02 -4.32
N LEU A 598 14.04 -37.31 -5.48
CA LEU A 598 13.22 -38.51 -5.66
C LEU A 598 14.04 -39.80 -5.58
N SER A 599 15.30 -39.80 -6.02
CA SER A 599 16.14 -41.01 -6.02
C SER A 599 16.40 -41.60 -4.63
N THR A 600 16.29 -40.78 -3.58
CA THR A 600 16.51 -41.17 -2.18
C THR A 600 15.23 -41.59 -1.46
N LYS A 601 14.07 -41.40 -2.09
CA LYS A 601 12.75 -41.59 -1.48
C LYS A 601 12.15 -42.97 -1.83
N PRO A 602 11.20 -43.47 -1.01
CA PRO A 602 10.57 -44.76 -1.27
C PRO A 602 9.72 -44.74 -2.57
N PRO A 603 9.53 -45.89 -3.24
CA PRO A 603 8.64 -45.99 -4.39
C PRO A 603 7.25 -45.44 -4.11
N GLY A 604 6.70 -44.72 -5.07
CA GLY A 604 5.40 -44.06 -4.95
C GLY A 604 5.44 -42.65 -4.36
N THR A 605 6.62 -42.16 -3.94
CA THR A 605 6.80 -40.73 -3.63
C THR A 605 6.79 -39.89 -4.91
N PHE A 606 6.04 -38.80 -4.91
CA PHE A 606 5.92 -37.89 -6.04
C PHE A 606 6.02 -36.42 -5.62
N LEU A 607 6.34 -35.56 -6.58
CA LEU A 607 6.34 -34.10 -6.41
C LEU A 607 5.62 -33.40 -7.57
N LEU A 608 5.16 -32.18 -7.32
CA LEU A 608 4.44 -31.34 -8.28
C LEU A 608 5.32 -30.17 -8.73
N ARG A 609 5.51 -30.02 -10.05
CA ARG A 609 6.31 -28.93 -10.62
C ARG A 609 5.69 -28.32 -11.87
N PHE A 610 6.09 -27.10 -12.19
CA PHE A 610 5.69 -26.43 -13.42
C PHE A 610 6.51 -26.93 -14.61
N SER A 611 5.87 -26.97 -15.77
CA SER A 611 6.53 -27.30 -17.03
C SER A 611 7.34 -26.13 -17.53
N GLU A 612 8.60 -26.41 -17.84
CA GLU A 612 9.52 -25.46 -18.45
C GLU A 612 9.41 -25.40 -19.98
N SER A 613 8.63 -26.32 -20.59
CA SER A 613 8.54 -26.47 -22.04
C SER A 613 7.20 -25.97 -22.61
N SER A 614 6.19 -25.76 -21.76
CA SER A 614 4.89 -25.24 -22.18
C SER A 614 4.90 -23.71 -22.17
N LYS A 615 4.62 -23.09 -23.32
CA LYS A 615 4.40 -21.63 -23.41
C LYS A 615 3.18 -21.20 -22.60
N GLU A 616 2.12 -22.00 -22.63
CA GLU A 616 0.83 -21.68 -22.01
C GLU A 616 0.81 -21.89 -20.49
N GLY A 617 1.96 -22.22 -19.89
CA GLY A 617 2.01 -22.75 -18.54
C GLY A 617 1.51 -24.19 -18.50
N GLY A 618 2.00 -24.96 -17.53
CA GLY A 618 1.52 -26.30 -17.30
C GLY A 618 2.06 -26.84 -15.99
N ILE A 619 1.31 -27.73 -15.35
CA ILE A 619 1.73 -28.42 -14.15
C ILE A 619 1.91 -29.91 -14.46
N THR A 620 2.94 -30.51 -13.91
CA THR A 620 3.21 -31.94 -14.03
C THR A 620 3.57 -32.50 -12.67
N PHE A 621 3.43 -33.80 -12.53
CA PHE A 621 3.98 -34.54 -11.42
C PHE A 621 5.02 -35.54 -11.91
N THR A 622 5.97 -35.83 -11.02
CA THR A 622 7.05 -36.79 -11.24
C THR A 622 7.12 -37.68 -10.02
N TRP A 623 7.27 -38.98 -10.24
CA TRP A 623 7.32 -39.97 -9.16
C TRP A 623 8.47 -40.95 -9.34
N VAL A 624 8.82 -41.62 -8.25
CA VAL A 624 9.86 -42.64 -8.21
C VAL A 624 9.26 -44.04 -8.14
N GLU A 625 9.80 -44.95 -8.96
CA GLU A 625 9.50 -46.37 -8.96
C GLU A 625 10.79 -47.19 -8.84
N LYS A 626 10.66 -48.45 -8.44
CA LYS A 626 11.74 -49.43 -8.53
C LYS A 626 11.34 -50.50 -9.53
N ASP A 627 12.23 -50.70 -10.49
CA ASP A 627 12.22 -51.83 -11.42
C ASP A 627 12.32 -53.17 -10.65
N ILE A 628 11.87 -54.27 -11.26
CA ILE A 628 12.14 -55.66 -10.82
C ILE A 628 13.63 -55.92 -10.50
N SER A 629 14.55 -55.18 -11.12
CA SER A 629 16.00 -55.22 -10.84
C SER A 629 16.44 -54.42 -9.60
N GLY A 630 15.51 -53.75 -8.92
CA GLY A 630 15.77 -52.86 -7.78
C GLY A 630 16.30 -51.47 -8.17
N LYS A 631 16.46 -51.19 -9.47
CA LYS A 631 16.95 -49.90 -9.98
C LYS A 631 15.86 -48.84 -9.89
N THR A 632 16.22 -47.68 -9.36
CA THR A 632 15.34 -46.51 -9.26
C THR A 632 15.05 -45.93 -10.65
N GLN A 633 13.78 -45.83 -11.02
CA GLN A 633 13.29 -45.15 -12.22
C GLN A 633 12.46 -43.93 -11.82
N ILE A 634 12.60 -42.84 -12.57
CA ILE A 634 11.88 -41.60 -12.33
C ILE A 634 11.06 -41.29 -13.57
N GLN A 635 9.74 -41.22 -13.40
CA GLN A 635 8.79 -41.00 -14.49
C GLN A 635 8.06 -39.67 -14.29
N SER A 636 7.73 -39.00 -15.39
CA SER A 636 6.94 -37.76 -15.42
C SER A 636 5.83 -37.90 -16.45
N VAL A 637 4.69 -37.26 -16.19
CA VAL A 637 3.58 -37.18 -17.17
C VAL A 637 3.80 -36.00 -18.13
N GLU A 638 3.11 -36.04 -19.27
CA GLU A 638 2.93 -34.84 -20.07
C GLU A 638 2.26 -33.73 -19.24
N PRO A 639 2.73 -32.47 -19.31
CA PRO A 639 2.17 -31.39 -18.51
C PRO A 639 0.69 -31.11 -18.78
N TYR A 640 -0.08 -30.97 -17.72
CA TYR A 640 -1.46 -30.52 -17.76
C TYR A 640 -1.50 -29.00 -17.91
N THR A 641 -2.12 -28.53 -18.98
CA THR A 641 -2.33 -27.10 -19.27
C THR A 641 -3.76 -26.69 -18.89
N LYS A 642 -4.09 -25.41 -19.06
CA LYS A 642 -5.46 -24.88 -18.91
C LYS A 642 -6.52 -25.70 -19.67
N GLN A 643 -6.17 -26.31 -20.81
CA GLN A 643 -7.11 -27.08 -21.62
C GLN A 643 -7.59 -28.33 -20.87
N GLN A 644 -6.68 -29.07 -20.25
CA GLN A 644 -7.02 -30.25 -19.46
C GLN A 644 -7.64 -29.86 -18.11
N LEU A 645 -7.10 -28.82 -17.46
CA LEU A 645 -7.55 -28.38 -16.13
C LEU A 645 -8.94 -27.71 -16.14
N ASN A 646 -9.44 -27.29 -17.30
CA ASN A 646 -10.83 -26.86 -17.46
C ASN A 646 -11.83 -28.03 -17.35
N ASN A 647 -11.41 -29.24 -17.68
CA ASN A 647 -12.29 -30.41 -17.74
C ASN A 647 -12.32 -31.20 -16.43
N MET A 648 -11.19 -31.23 -15.71
CA MET A 648 -11.05 -31.95 -14.45
C MET A 648 -10.07 -31.21 -13.54
N SER A 649 -10.37 -31.12 -12.25
CA SER A 649 -9.49 -30.46 -11.31
C SER A 649 -8.16 -31.21 -11.17
N PHE A 650 -7.09 -30.50 -10.87
CA PHE A 650 -5.78 -31.14 -10.75
C PHE A 650 -5.72 -32.15 -9.59
N ALA A 651 -6.50 -31.92 -8.52
CA ALA A 651 -6.60 -32.86 -7.40
C ALA A 651 -7.28 -34.17 -7.80
N GLU A 652 -8.36 -34.11 -8.59
CA GLU A 652 -9.03 -35.31 -9.12
C GLU A 652 -8.14 -36.08 -10.07
N ILE A 653 -7.37 -35.38 -10.93
CA ILE A 653 -6.38 -36.00 -11.80
C ILE A 653 -5.36 -36.79 -10.96
N ILE A 654 -4.81 -36.19 -9.90
CA ILE A 654 -3.85 -36.87 -9.02
C ILE A 654 -4.49 -38.07 -8.31
N MET A 655 -5.70 -37.90 -7.76
CA MET A 655 -6.39 -38.96 -7.03
C MET A 655 -6.76 -40.14 -7.93
N GLY A 656 -7.21 -39.86 -9.16
CA GLY A 656 -7.65 -40.84 -10.15
C GLY A 656 -6.54 -41.39 -11.06
N TYR A 657 -5.31 -40.89 -10.97
CA TYR A 657 -4.23 -41.30 -11.87
C TYR A 657 -3.87 -42.78 -11.68
N LYS A 658 -3.95 -43.55 -12.77
CA LYS A 658 -3.60 -44.97 -12.83
C LYS A 658 -2.77 -45.27 -14.06
N ILE A 659 -1.79 -46.15 -13.93
CA ILE A 659 -0.98 -46.68 -15.02
C ILE A 659 -1.16 -48.19 -15.11
N MET A 660 -1.01 -48.76 -16.31
CA MET A 660 -0.91 -50.22 -16.46
C MET A 660 0.50 -50.65 -16.09
N ASP A 661 0.61 -51.57 -15.13
CA ASP A 661 1.88 -52.21 -14.79
C ASP A 661 2.28 -53.29 -15.82
N ALA A 662 3.45 -53.92 -15.64
CA ALA A 662 3.94 -54.98 -16.52
C ALA A 662 3.04 -56.24 -16.56
N THR A 663 2.03 -56.32 -15.67
CA THR A 663 1.05 -57.40 -15.59
C THR A 663 -0.34 -57.00 -16.13
N ASN A 664 -0.45 -55.83 -16.77
CA ASN A 664 -1.70 -55.24 -17.28
C ASN A 664 -2.74 -54.93 -16.19
N ILE A 665 -2.31 -54.71 -14.95
CA ILE A 665 -3.18 -54.28 -13.85
C ILE A 665 -3.09 -52.76 -13.72
N LEU A 666 -4.24 -52.10 -13.54
CA LEU A 666 -4.29 -50.66 -13.27
C LEU A 666 -3.88 -50.37 -11.82
N VAL A 667 -2.69 -49.81 -11.64
CA VAL A 667 -2.13 -49.45 -10.33
C VAL A 667 -2.01 -47.94 -10.21
N SER A 668 -2.23 -47.40 -9.00
CA SER A 668 -1.96 -45.99 -8.68
C SER A 668 -0.48 -45.84 -8.33
N PRO A 669 0.35 -45.22 -9.17
CA PRO A 669 1.77 -45.05 -8.87
C PRO A 669 2.01 -43.94 -7.83
N LEU A 670 1.02 -43.08 -7.58
CA LEU A 670 1.12 -41.95 -6.66
C LEU A 670 0.59 -42.37 -5.28
N VAL A 671 1.48 -42.35 -4.28
CA VAL A 671 1.16 -42.75 -2.89
C VAL A 671 1.48 -41.64 -1.90
N TYR A 672 2.70 -41.08 -1.95
CA TYR A 672 3.15 -40.06 -1.01
C TYR A 672 3.56 -38.78 -1.74
N LEU A 673 2.94 -37.66 -1.42
CA LEU A 673 3.44 -36.34 -1.81
C LEU A 673 4.68 -36.00 -0.98
N TYR A 674 5.76 -35.55 -1.64
CA TYR A 674 6.96 -35.11 -0.95
C TYR A 674 6.66 -34.00 0.09
N PRO A 675 7.22 -34.04 1.32
CA PRO A 675 8.27 -34.96 1.76
C PRO A 675 7.79 -36.38 2.09
N ASP A 676 6.68 -36.56 2.79
CA ASP A 676 6.16 -37.87 3.24
C ASP A 676 4.64 -37.77 3.61
N ILE A 677 3.83 -37.09 2.78
CA ILE A 677 2.40 -36.84 3.03
C ILE A 677 1.54 -37.82 2.22
N PRO A 678 0.64 -38.60 2.83
CA PRO A 678 -0.28 -39.46 2.09
C PRO A 678 -1.12 -38.67 1.06
N LYS A 679 -1.27 -39.22 -0.15
CA LYS A 679 -2.01 -38.58 -1.25
C LYS A 679 -3.43 -38.17 -0.84
N GLU A 680 -4.14 -39.02 -0.11
CA GLU A 680 -5.51 -38.80 0.36
C GLU A 680 -5.59 -37.62 1.34
N GLU A 681 -4.57 -37.44 2.18
CA GLU A 681 -4.50 -36.33 3.16
C GLU A 681 -4.29 -34.99 2.44
N ALA A 682 -3.40 -34.97 1.44
CA ALA A 682 -3.09 -33.77 0.68
C ALA A 682 -4.23 -33.35 -0.27
N PHE A 683 -4.81 -34.31 -1.02
CA PHE A 683 -5.71 -34.02 -2.14
C PHE A 683 -7.19 -34.39 -1.90
N GLY A 684 -7.48 -35.27 -0.95
CA GLY A 684 -8.83 -35.79 -0.72
C GLY A 684 -9.86 -34.72 -0.39
N LYS A 685 -9.45 -33.65 0.31
CA LYS A 685 -10.31 -32.50 0.63
C LYS A 685 -10.78 -31.71 -0.61
N TYR A 686 -10.04 -31.75 -1.71
CA TYR A 686 -10.36 -31.02 -2.94
C TYR A 686 -11.21 -31.80 -3.93
N CYS A 687 -11.36 -33.12 -3.72
CA CYS A 687 -12.18 -33.97 -4.58
C CYS A 687 -13.62 -34.14 -4.05
N ARG A 688 -13.90 -33.67 -2.83
CA ARG A 688 -15.20 -33.79 -2.16
C ARG A 688 -15.96 -32.47 -2.20
N SER A 689 -16.48 -32.09 -3.36
CA SER A 689 -17.46 -31.01 -3.48
C SER A 689 -18.29 -31.20 -4.74
N GLU A 690 -19.14 -32.23 -4.73
CA GLU A 690 -20.31 -32.30 -5.62
C GLU A 690 -21.31 -33.42 -5.24
N SER A 691 -20.95 -34.37 -4.37
CA SER A 691 -21.81 -35.54 -4.08
C SER A 691 -22.68 -35.47 -2.81
N GLN A 692 -22.80 -34.32 -2.13
CA GLN A 692 -23.54 -34.25 -0.85
C GLN A 692 -24.66 -33.20 -0.76
N GLU A 693 -24.94 -32.40 -1.79
CA GLU A 693 -26.07 -31.45 -1.77
C GLU A 693 -27.33 -31.93 -2.52
N HIS A 694 -27.36 -33.14 -3.07
CA HIS A 694 -28.51 -33.65 -3.85
C HIS A 694 -29.08 -35.00 -3.41
N SER A 695 -28.77 -35.49 -2.21
CA SER A 695 -29.26 -36.82 -1.75
C SER A 695 -30.20 -36.82 -0.54
N GLU A 696 -30.76 -35.67 -0.13
CA GLU A 696 -31.88 -35.65 0.85
C GLU A 696 -32.90 -34.54 0.52
N ALA A 697 -33.55 -34.65 -0.64
CA ALA A 697 -34.79 -33.92 -0.92
C ALA A 697 -35.67 -34.72 -1.88
N THR A 698 -35.91 -35.99 -1.59
CA THR A 698 -37.04 -36.71 -2.18
C THR A 698 -37.75 -37.55 -1.13
N ASP A 699 -39.00 -37.15 -0.92
CA ASP A 699 -40.14 -38.00 -0.61
C ASP A 699 -40.54 -38.21 0.85
N SER A 700 -41.48 -37.37 1.30
CA SER A 700 -42.62 -37.85 2.10
C SER A 700 -43.82 -36.93 1.91
N GLY A 701 -44.46 -37.05 0.74
CA GLY A 701 -45.88 -36.73 0.65
C GLY A 701 -46.68 -38.00 0.91
N SER A 702 -47.43 -38.07 2.02
CA SER A 702 -48.76 -38.69 2.05
C SER A 702 -49.46 -38.61 3.42
N ARG A 703 -50.59 -37.89 3.38
CA ARG A 703 -51.76 -37.84 4.29
C ARG A 703 -51.86 -36.67 5.25
#